data_AF-A0A4V1XX91-F1
#
_entry.id   AF-A0A4V1XX91-F1
#
_cell.length_a   1.000
_cell.length_b   1.000
_cell.length_c   1.000
_cell.angle_alpha   90.00
_cell.angle_beta   90.00
_cell.angle_gamma   90.00
#
_symmetry.space_group_name_H-M   'P 1'
#
loop_
_entity.id
_entity.type
_entity.pdbx_description
1 polymer ?
#
loop_
_entity_poly.entity_id
_entity_poly.type
_entity_poly.pdbx_seq_one_letter_code
_entity_poly.pdbx_strand_id
1 'polypeptide(L)'
;MTAFKHEQKRDEHHHQHKSAWFQFLKSIATFKGDLTSVTAPPFLLAPQSIVEFTTYWAEHPRLFVAPATEESPEKRALLVLQWFLSTLKHQHATKDDNGKRKKLKPLNPFLGEIFLGEWVDDAGTTKLVSEQVSHHPPATAYRIWNDRHGVRLEGHVAPRAYFSTTINIERKGYSILHIDRFNEDYLITMPNAHVEGIATFRIAPELSGTSYIRSSSGYTSRIDYSSKGWFKGASNSFVATLYRGDNEPNPLYVLEGTWSGFYTVKDKCGKALQMVDLAALRRTPLQVAPIEEQHPLESRRAWQHVAKAINENDILAVGQEKSKIENEQRALRKKEKAAGMVWERRYFTRVKEDPVAARILKTAGSAVSLGADDILWKFDTDKYKKTIRGDGPMESPLDRSDSGVALTDGDDTDRAQMHATPYHAPLYLAQARGYFKDEGIKVALLEPNDPSDVTEIIGTGKVDLGFKAMIHTLAAKARNFPVLSIGSLLDEPFTGVVYLKDSGITSDFKTLKGKRIGYVGEFGKIQIDELTSHYGMTPDDYTAVRCGMNVSKAIIRGEIDAGIGLENVQMVELEEWLAGQGRPKSDVQMLRIDELAELGCCCFCTILYIGNERFLAENPEKVRAFMRAVKRATDFILAEPERAYTEYVEFKPVMGTELNRKIFERSFAYFSKTLKNVRRDWEKVTKYGKRLGVLDQDFQPNYTNSFLSWPLDGESSDPTGDQKRMLELQKRVAAEGGFCRLDVTSANQTSVQA
;
A
#
# COMPACT_ATOMS: atom_id res chain seq x y z
N MET A 1 -31.63 18.43 -19.18
CA MET A 1 -31.47 17.58 -17.98
C MET A 1 -30.14 16.80 -17.94
N THR A 2 -29.56 16.42 -19.08
CA THR A 2 -28.30 15.64 -19.17
C THR A 2 -27.03 16.47 -18.92
N ALA A 3 -26.99 17.75 -19.31
CA ALA A 3 -25.84 18.64 -19.06
C ALA A 3 -25.70 19.01 -17.57
N PHE A 4 -26.80 19.39 -16.91
CA PHE A 4 -26.84 19.72 -15.47
C PHE A 4 -26.42 18.56 -14.56
N LYS A 5 -26.83 17.31 -14.88
CA LYS A 5 -26.38 16.12 -14.15
C LYS A 5 -24.89 15.82 -14.37
N HIS A 6 -24.33 16.22 -15.51
CA HIS A 6 -22.91 16.01 -15.81
C HIS A 6 -22.03 17.05 -15.10
N GLU A 7 -22.56 18.26 -14.89
CA GLU A 7 -21.93 19.37 -14.17
C GLU A 7 -21.94 19.13 -12.66
N GLN A 8 -23.08 18.74 -12.08
CA GLN A 8 -23.17 18.32 -10.66
C GLN A 8 -22.24 17.14 -10.33
N LYS A 9 -22.17 16.12 -11.20
CA LYS A 9 -21.23 14.99 -11.02
C LYS A 9 -19.76 15.43 -11.10
N ARG A 10 -19.42 16.43 -11.92
CA ARG A 10 -18.04 16.97 -11.97
C ARG A 10 -17.71 17.75 -10.70
N ASP A 11 -18.64 18.55 -10.20
CA ASP A 11 -18.45 19.36 -9.00
C ASP A 11 -18.34 18.49 -7.74
N GLU A 12 -19.15 17.43 -7.61
CA GLU A 12 -19.04 16.44 -6.52
C GLU A 12 -17.71 15.67 -6.57
N HIS A 13 -17.29 15.20 -7.75
CA HIS A 13 -16.03 14.48 -7.93
C HIS A 13 -14.80 15.37 -7.66
N HIS A 14 -14.91 16.66 -8.00
CA HIS A 14 -13.87 17.66 -7.72
C HIS A 14 -13.78 17.99 -6.21
N HIS A 15 -14.91 18.06 -5.50
CA HIS A 15 -14.94 18.25 -4.04
C HIS A 15 -14.39 17.04 -3.28
N GLN A 16 -14.73 15.81 -3.69
CA GLN A 16 -14.19 14.58 -3.10
C GLN A 16 -12.67 14.45 -3.29
N HIS A 17 -12.15 14.76 -4.49
CA HIS A 17 -10.70 14.77 -4.75
C HIS A 17 -9.95 15.80 -3.90
N LYS A 18 -10.54 16.98 -3.69
CA LYS A 18 -9.95 18.02 -2.85
C LYS A 18 -9.89 17.60 -1.38
N SER A 19 -10.94 16.97 -0.85
CA SER A 19 -10.96 16.43 0.51
C SER A 19 -9.92 15.32 0.71
N ALA A 20 -9.89 14.33 -0.18
CA ALA A 20 -8.91 13.23 -0.15
C ALA A 20 -7.46 13.72 -0.30
N TRP A 21 -7.22 14.76 -1.10
CA TRP A 21 -5.93 15.42 -1.21
C TRP A 21 -5.49 16.05 0.11
N PHE A 22 -6.34 16.82 0.79
CA PHE A 22 -5.98 17.44 2.07
C PHE A 22 -5.80 16.41 3.19
N GLN A 23 -6.57 15.31 3.19
CA GLN A 23 -6.32 14.20 4.12
C GLN A 23 -4.97 13.53 3.86
N PHE A 24 -4.62 13.30 2.59
CA PHE A 24 -3.30 12.79 2.21
C PHE A 24 -2.16 13.74 2.60
N LEU A 25 -2.32 15.05 2.39
CA LEU A 25 -1.33 16.04 2.85
C LEU A 25 -1.15 16.02 4.37
N LYS A 26 -2.24 15.91 5.13
CA LYS A 26 -2.17 15.77 6.59
C LYS A 26 -1.44 14.49 7.01
N SER A 27 -1.64 13.37 6.30
CA SER A 27 -0.98 12.11 6.62
C SER A 27 0.52 12.12 6.31
N ILE A 28 0.95 12.79 5.23
CA ILE A 28 2.38 12.92 4.92
C ILE A 28 3.09 14.00 5.72
N ALA A 29 2.37 15.02 6.21
CA ALA A 29 2.96 16.09 7.03
C ALA A 29 3.50 15.61 8.38
N THR A 30 2.94 14.52 8.91
CA THR A 30 3.40 13.89 10.16
C THR A 30 4.33 12.69 9.91
N PHE A 31 4.56 12.33 8.64
CA PHE A 31 5.36 11.18 8.26
C PHE A 31 6.86 11.51 8.28
N LYS A 32 7.65 10.75 9.05
CA LYS A 32 9.10 10.94 9.20
C LYS A 32 9.97 10.08 8.26
N GLY A 33 9.36 9.27 7.38
CA GLY A 33 10.07 8.34 6.49
C GLY A 33 10.17 8.82 5.03
N ASP A 34 10.59 7.92 4.13
CA ASP A 34 10.61 8.16 2.68
C ASP A 34 9.21 8.02 2.05
N LEU A 35 8.71 9.09 1.45
CA LEU A 35 7.37 9.20 0.86
C LEU A 35 7.17 8.28 -0.36
N THR A 36 8.25 7.75 -0.95
CA THR A 36 8.14 6.75 -2.04
C THR A 36 7.29 5.54 -1.61
N SER A 37 7.34 5.20 -0.32
CA SER A 37 6.60 4.09 0.28
C SER A 37 5.16 4.40 0.69
N VAL A 38 4.73 5.66 0.71
CA VAL A 38 3.40 6.05 1.23
C VAL A 38 2.31 5.87 0.18
N THR A 39 1.23 5.16 0.51
CA THR A 39 0.07 5.01 -0.40
C THR A 39 -0.59 6.36 -0.67
N ALA A 40 -0.68 6.73 -1.95
CA ALA A 40 -1.32 7.98 -2.37
C ALA A 40 -2.76 7.74 -2.86
N PRO A 41 -3.64 8.75 -2.74
CA PRO A 41 -4.95 8.72 -3.36
C PRO A 41 -4.90 8.33 -4.84
N PRO A 42 -5.85 7.54 -5.34
CA PRO A 42 -5.75 6.95 -6.67
C PRO A 42 -5.76 7.93 -7.84
N PHE A 43 -6.41 9.09 -7.67
CA PHE A 43 -6.37 10.15 -8.67
C PHE A 43 -4.95 10.71 -8.88
N LEU A 44 -4.01 10.42 -7.98
CA LEU A 44 -2.59 10.76 -8.09
C LEU A 44 -1.74 9.63 -8.67
N LEU A 45 -2.20 8.37 -8.68
CA LEU A 45 -1.40 7.20 -9.06
C LEU A 45 -1.25 7.11 -10.58
N ALA A 46 -0.03 7.21 -11.10
CA ALA A 46 0.28 6.99 -12.50
C ALA A 46 0.43 5.50 -12.80
N PRO A 47 0.01 5.04 -13.99
CA PRO A 47 0.15 3.63 -14.39
C PRO A 47 1.58 3.26 -14.80
N GLN A 48 2.50 4.23 -14.83
CA GLN A 48 3.90 4.05 -15.22
C GLN A 48 4.77 3.76 -14.00
N SER A 49 5.68 2.79 -14.12
CA SER A 49 6.69 2.48 -13.11
C SER A 49 7.93 3.38 -13.22
N ILE A 50 8.65 3.57 -12.11
CA ILE A 50 9.87 4.41 -12.09
C ILE A 50 10.95 3.87 -13.04
N VAL A 51 11.05 2.55 -13.27
CA VAL A 51 12.04 2.00 -14.22
C VAL A 51 11.85 2.52 -15.64
N GLU A 52 10.63 2.92 -16.01
CA GLU A 52 10.32 3.52 -17.31
C GLU A 52 10.75 4.99 -17.42
N PHE A 53 11.03 5.69 -16.31
CA PHE A 53 11.45 7.10 -16.38
C PHE A 53 12.84 7.28 -17.01
N THR A 54 13.59 6.18 -17.16
CA THR A 54 14.86 6.16 -17.87
C THR A 54 14.71 6.47 -19.36
N THR A 55 13.50 6.36 -19.93
CA THR A 55 13.25 6.72 -21.34
C THR A 55 13.50 8.19 -21.64
N TYR A 56 13.25 9.09 -20.67
CA TYR A 56 13.34 10.53 -20.85
C TYR A 56 14.74 11.00 -21.29
N TRP A 57 15.77 10.20 -21.04
CA TRP A 57 17.14 10.48 -21.47
C TRP A 57 17.38 10.45 -22.98
N ALA A 58 16.55 9.72 -23.74
CA ALA A 58 16.82 9.46 -25.16
C ALA A 58 15.56 9.52 -26.04
N GLU A 59 14.53 10.26 -25.63
CA GLU A 59 13.36 10.53 -26.49
C GLU A 59 13.69 11.40 -27.72
N HIS A 60 14.90 11.98 -27.77
CA HIS A 60 15.47 12.67 -28.92
C HIS A 60 16.79 12.00 -29.37
N PRO A 61 16.77 10.80 -30.00
CA PRO A 61 17.99 10.05 -30.34
C PRO A 61 18.98 10.86 -31.18
N ARG A 62 18.49 11.72 -32.08
CA ARG A 62 19.33 12.64 -32.87
C ARG A 62 20.17 13.58 -32.01
N LEU A 63 19.59 14.15 -30.95
CA LEU A 63 20.32 15.02 -30.02
C LEU A 63 21.29 14.21 -29.16
N PHE A 64 20.89 13.00 -28.76
CA PHE A 64 21.72 12.09 -27.99
C PHE A 64 23.01 11.71 -28.72
N VAL A 65 22.96 11.45 -30.03
CA VAL A 65 24.13 11.04 -30.81
C VAL A 65 24.90 12.20 -31.46
N ALA A 66 24.31 13.40 -31.54
CA ALA A 66 24.92 14.55 -32.21
C ALA A 66 26.38 14.84 -31.79
N PRO A 67 26.75 14.79 -30.49
CA PRO A 67 28.13 15.02 -30.06
C PRO A 67 29.18 14.10 -30.72
N ALA A 68 28.81 12.90 -31.17
CA ALA A 68 29.75 11.95 -31.80
C ALA A 68 30.29 12.41 -33.16
N THR A 69 29.67 13.42 -33.76
CA THR A 69 30.05 13.94 -35.09
C THR A 69 30.78 15.28 -35.05
N GLU A 70 30.85 15.92 -33.88
CA GLU A 70 31.49 17.24 -33.72
C GLU A 70 32.95 17.08 -33.29
N GLU A 71 33.87 17.73 -34.00
CA GLU A 71 35.32 17.60 -33.79
C GLU A 71 35.86 18.45 -32.65
N SER A 72 35.25 19.63 -32.42
CA SER A 72 35.67 20.53 -31.35
C SER A 72 35.19 20.03 -29.99
N PRO A 73 36.08 19.77 -29.00
CA PRO A 73 35.66 19.39 -27.66
C PRO A 73 34.75 20.42 -26.99
N GLU A 74 34.97 21.71 -27.27
CA GLU A 74 34.12 22.79 -26.79
C GLU A 74 32.69 22.69 -27.32
N LYS A 75 32.55 22.53 -28.65
CA LYS A 75 31.23 22.42 -29.27
C LYS A 75 30.55 21.09 -28.91
N ARG A 76 31.31 20.00 -28.75
CA ARG A 76 30.77 18.74 -28.21
C ARG A 76 30.18 18.94 -26.82
N ALA A 77 30.91 19.60 -25.92
CA ALA A 77 30.41 19.89 -24.58
C ALA A 77 29.12 20.74 -24.61
N LEU A 78 29.03 21.71 -25.53
CA LEU A 78 27.80 22.47 -25.76
C LEU A 78 26.65 21.58 -26.26
N LEU A 79 26.91 20.67 -27.20
CA LEU A 79 25.90 19.72 -27.70
C LEU A 79 25.42 18.76 -26.61
N VAL A 80 26.32 18.29 -25.74
CA VAL A 80 25.95 17.46 -24.58
C VAL A 80 25.06 18.25 -23.60
N LEU A 81 25.39 19.52 -23.34
CA LEU A 81 24.54 20.40 -22.52
C LEU A 81 23.15 20.60 -23.16
N GLN A 82 23.08 20.86 -24.46
CA GLN A 82 21.81 21.02 -25.17
C GLN A 82 20.98 19.73 -25.18
N TRP A 83 21.62 18.57 -25.38
CA TRP A 83 20.96 17.27 -25.26
C TRP A 83 20.39 17.08 -23.85
N PHE A 84 21.17 17.32 -22.80
CA PHE A 84 20.70 17.20 -21.43
C PHE A 84 19.51 18.12 -21.14
N LEU A 85 19.55 19.38 -21.56
CA LEU A 85 18.42 20.30 -21.38
C LEU A 85 17.15 19.83 -22.11
N SER A 86 17.28 19.11 -23.23
CA SER A 86 16.14 18.54 -23.96
C SER A 86 15.42 17.42 -23.21
N THR A 87 16.06 16.78 -22.23
CA THR A 87 15.46 15.67 -21.45
C THR A 87 14.51 16.17 -20.36
N LEU A 88 14.74 17.38 -19.84
CA LEU A 88 14.06 17.93 -18.66
C LEU A 88 12.56 18.13 -18.86
N LYS A 89 12.15 18.60 -20.05
CA LYS A 89 10.75 18.94 -20.33
C LYS A 89 9.80 17.78 -20.08
N HIS A 90 10.01 16.64 -20.73
CA HIS A 90 9.07 15.51 -20.67
C HIS A 90 9.17 14.74 -19.35
N GLN A 91 10.36 14.74 -18.75
CA GLN A 91 10.58 14.20 -17.41
C GLN A 91 9.76 14.93 -16.34
N HIS A 92 9.51 16.24 -16.52
CA HIS A 92 8.85 17.11 -15.54
C HIS A 92 7.56 17.76 -16.04
N ALA A 93 7.05 17.37 -17.20
CA ALA A 93 5.80 17.91 -17.74
C ALA A 93 4.60 17.52 -16.86
N THR A 94 3.72 18.49 -16.60
CA THR A 94 2.44 18.27 -15.90
C THR A 94 1.36 17.67 -16.80
N LYS A 95 1.61 17.65 -18.12
CA LYS A 95 0.70 17.16 -19.15
C LYS A 95 1.40 16.12 -20.02
N ASP A 96 0.64 15.15 -20.50
CA ASP A 96 1.08 14.22 -21.54
C ASP A 96 0.97 14.87 -22.93
N ASP A 97 1.34 14.11 -23.95
CA ASP A 97 1.35 14.57 -25.35
C ASP A 97 -0.06 14.94 -25.87
N ASN A 98 -1.11 14.43 -25.23
CA ASN A 98 -2.51 14.75 -25.55
C ASN A 98 -3.03 15.94 -24.73
N GLY A 99 -2.17 16.62 -23.96
CA GLY A 99 -2.53 17.75 -23.12
C GLY A 99 -3.29 17.36 -21.85
N LYS A 100 -3.45 16.06 -21.55
CA LYS A 100 -4.11 15.56 -20.34
C LYS A 100 -3.14 15.64 -19.17
N ARG A 101 -3.64 16.02 -18.00
CA ARG A 101 -2.83 16.12 -16.78
C ARG A 101 -2.23 14.76 -16.43
N LYS A 102 -0.90 14.67 -16.33
CA LYS A 102 -0.20 13.48 -15.86
C LYS A 102 -0.55 13.22 -14.40
N LYS A 103 -0.83 11.96 -14.09
CA LYS A 103 -0.89 11.50 -12.70
C LYS A 103 0.54 11.54 -12.12
N LEU A 104 0.66 11.87 -10.84
CA LEU A 104 1.92 12.38 -10.26
C LEU A 104 2.78 11.33 -9.58
N LYS A 105 2.17 10.31 -8.97
CA LYS A 105 2.89 9.27 -8.24
C LYS A 105 3.05 8.02 -9.11
N PRO A 106 4.26 7.71 -9.63
CA PRO A 106 4.50 6.48 -10.37
C PRO A 106 4.39 5.23 -9.49
N LEU A 107 4.29 4.07 -10.13
CA LEU A 107 4.40 2.78 -9.44
C LEU A 107 5.82 2.63 -8.88
N ASN A 108 5.93 2.16 -7.64
CA ASN A 108 7.21 1.90 -7.01
C ASN A 108 7.72 0.53 -7.50
N PRO A 109 8.86 0.45 -8.20
CA PRO A 109 9.27 -0.79 -8.81
C PRO A 109 9.62 -1.87 -7.79
N PHE A 110 9.34 -3.12 -8.13
CA PHE A 110 9.82 -4.26 -7.34
C PHE A 110 11.28 -4.60 -7.68
N LEU A 111 11.97 -5.33 -6.79
CA LEU A 111 13.37 -5.68 -7.01
C LEU A 111 13.52 -6.60 -8.24
N GLY A 112 14.40 -6.21 -9.18
CA GLY A 112 14.62 -6.95 -10.41
C GLY A 112 13.59 -6.69 -11.51
N GLU A 113 12.66 -5.75 -11.30
CA GLU A 113 11.82 -5.22 -12.37
C GLU A 113 12.69 -4.63 -13.48
N ILE A 114 12.37 -4.93 -14.73
CA ILE A 114 13.14 -4.48 -15.90
C ILE A 114 12.26 -3.69 -16.86
N PHE A 115 12.89 -2.83 -17.66
CA PHE A 115 12.23 -2.18 -18.78
C PHE A 115 13.20 -2.10 -19.96
N LEU A 116 12.79 -2.70 -21.07
CA LEU A 116 13.60 -2.88 -22.27
C LEU A 116 12.92 -2.20 -23.45
N GLY A 117 13.70 -1.71 -24.40
CA GLY A 117 13.15 -1.18 -25.64
C GLY A 117 14.20 -0.54 -26.52
N GLU A 118 13.76 -0.01 -27.64
CA GLU A 118 14.61 0.70 -28.58
C GLU A 118 13.90 1.84 -29.29
N TRP A 119 14.64 2.89 -29.61
CA TRP A 119 14.24 3.94 -30.53
C TRP A 119 14.85 3.66 -31.88
N VAL A 120 14.03 3.65 -32.93
CA VAL A 120 14.47 3.49 -34.31
C VAL A 120 14.07 4.74 -35.09
N ASP A 121 15.07 5.53 -35.48
CA ASP A 121 14.91 6.68 -36.35
C ASP A 121 16.10 6.82 -37.30
N ASP A 122 16.29 8.00 -37.90
CA ASP A 122 17.35 8.24 -38.86
C ASP A 122 18.76 8.28 -38.24
N ALA A 123 18.87 8.45 -36.91
CA ALA A 123 20.08 8.24 -36.14
C ALA A 123 20.40 6.75 -35.92
N GLY A 124 19.58 5.84 -36.46
CA GLY A 124 19.71 4.39 -36.30
C GLY A 124 18.98 3.88 -35.06
N THR A 125 19.44 2.75 -34.53
CA THR A 125 18.83 2.10 -33.37
C THR A 125 19.54 2.52 -32.09
N THR A 126 18.79 3.11 -31.16
CA THR A 126 19.24 3.42 -29.80
C THR A 126 18.50 2.52 -28.83
N LYS A 127 19.23 1.69 -28.07
CA LYS A 127 18.66 0.66 -27.19
C LYS A 127 18.61 1.14 -25.75
N LEU A 128 17.68 0.59 -24.96
CA LEU A 128 17.50 0.83 -23.54
C LEU A 128 17.47 -0.48 -22.77
N VAL A 129 18.21 -0.53 -21.68
CA VAL A 129 18.05 -1.48 -20.58
C VAL A 129 17.90 -0.69 -19.29
N SER A 130 16.82 -0.93 -18.55
CA SER A 130 16.58 -0.38 -17.21
C SER A 130 16.25 -1.52 -16.25
N GLU A 131 16.79 -1.46 -15.03
CA GLU A 131 16.57 -2.45 -13.99
C GLU A 131 16.43 -1.79 -12.62
N GLN A 132 15.44 -2.23 -11.84
CA GLN A 132 15.37 -1.93 -10.42
C GLN A 132 16.40 -2.76 -9.65
N VAL A 133 17.56 -2.17 -9.41
CA VAL A 133 18.70 -2.83 -8.77
C VAL A 133 18.62 -2.83 -7.25
N SER A 134 17.75 -2.04 -6.63
CA SER A 134 17.50 -2.07 -5.18
C SER A 134 16.07 -1.64 -4.85
N HIS A 135 15.47 -2.22 -3.82
CA HIS A 135 14.14 -1.84 -3.33
C HIS A 135 14.19 -1.10 -1.98
N HIS A 136 15.15 -1.42 -1.11
CA HIS A 136 15.36 -0.78 0.18
C HIS A 136 16.85 -0.46 0.41
N PRO A 137 17.29 0.81 0.19
CA PRO A 137 16.54 1.92 -0.42
C PRO A 137 16.28 1.68 -1.93
N PRO A 138 15.28 2.34 -2.55
CA PRO A 138 14.97 2.17 -3.96
C PRO A 138 16.10 2.72 -4.84
N ALA A 139 16.53 1.96 -5.84
CA ALA A 139 17.48 2.41 -6.86
C ALA A 139 17.20 1.75 -8.21
N THR A 140 17.24 2.55 -9.26
CA THR A 140 17.09 2.13 -10.66
C THR A 140 18.41 2.36 -11.38
N ALA A 141 18.94 1.35 -12.05
CA ALA A 141 20.11 1.48 -12.93
C ALA A 141 19.69 1.30 -14.38
N TYR A 142 20.41 1.95 -15.30
CA TYR A 142 20.07 1.90 -16.71
C TYR A 142 21.30 2.07 -17.60
N ARG A 143 21.15 1.59 -18.83
CA ARG A 143 22.06 1.82 -19.94
C ARG A 143 21.28 2.11 -21.21
N ILE A 144 21.68 3.16 -21.90
CA ILE A 144 21.16 3.56 -23.22
C ILE A 144 22.33 3.65 -24.18
N TRP A 145 22.24 3.09 -25.38
CA TRP A 145 23.35 3.17 -26.31
C TRP A 145 22.94 3.09 -27.77
N ASN A 146 23.77 3.65 -28.64
CA ASN A 146 23.65 3.60 -30.08
C ASN A 146 24.97 3.08 -30.66
N ASP A 147 24.94 1.84 -31.16
CA ASP A 147 26.11 1.14 -31.68
C ASP A 147 26.67 1.83 -32.94
N ARG A 148 25.80 2.41 -33.79
CA ARG A 148 26.20 3.07 -35.05
C ARG A 148 27.06 4.31 -34.82
N HIS A 149 26.75 5.08 -33.77
CA HIS A 149 27.45 6.33 -33.46
C HIS A 149 28.48 6.18 -32.33
N GLY A 150 28.58 5.01 -31.71
CA GLY A 150 29.51 4.77 -30.60
C GLY A 150 29.21 5.63 -29.37
N VAL A 151 27.92 5.86 -29.08
CA VAL A 151 27.46 6.68 -27.95
C VAL A 151 26.75 5.80 -26.94
N ARG A 152 27.10 5.92 -25.66
CA ARG A 152 26.44 5.20 -24.56
C ARG A 152 26.28 6.09 -23.34
N LEU A 153 25.14 5.96 -22.67
CA LEU A 153 24.84 6.54 -21.38
C LEU A 153 24.61 5.41 -20.39
N GLU A 154 25.21 5.51 -19.22
CA GLU A 154 25.01 4.57 -18.13
C GLU A 154 24.88 5.33 -16.82
N GLY A 155 23.93 4.93 -15.98
CA GLY A 155 23.75 5.61 -14.70
C GLY A 155 22.87 4.82 -13.75
N HIS A 156 22.75 5.36 -12.55
CA HIS A 156 21.77 4.91 -11.58
C HIS A 156 21.19 6.11 -10.83
N VAL A 157 19.94 5.97 -10.40
CA VAL A 157 19.24 6.99 -9.62
C VAL A 157 18.60 6.32 -8.40
N ALA A 158 18.88 6.87 -7.23
CA ALA A 158 18.25 6.51 -5.97
C ALA A 158 17.43 7.70 -5.47
N PRO A 159 16.11 7.72 -5.73
CA PRO A 159 15.25 8.82 -5.29
C PRO A 159 14.98 8.72 -3.79
N ARG A 160 14.92 9.87 -3.12
CA ARG A 160 14.45 10.01 -1.74
C ARG A 160 13.41 11.11 -1.69
N ALA A 161 12.18 10.78 -1.28
CA ALA A 161 11.11 11.77 -1.18
C ALA A 161 10.78 12.05 0.29
N TYR A 162 10.60 13.31 0.67
CA TYR A 162 10.22 13.71 2.02
C TYR A 162 9.34 14.96 2.03
N PHE A 163 8.58 15.14 3.11
CA PHE A 163 7.72 16.30 3.29
C PHE A 163 8.39 17.32 4.21
N SER A 164 8.33 18.61 3.84
CA SER A 164 8.66 19.73 4.74
C SER A 164 7.51 20.74 4.77
N THR A 165 7.60 21.83 3.99
CA THR A 165 6.47 22.69 3.60
C THR A 165 5.82 22.21 2.29
N THR A 166 6.57 21.45 1.52
CA THR A 166 6.13 20.78 0.30
C THR A 166 6.75 19.39 0.18
N ILE A 167 6.38 18.63 -0.84
CA ILE A 167 7.01 17.35 -1.19
C ILE A 167 8.31 17.66 -1.94
N ASN A 168 9.43 17.22 -1.37
CA ASN A 168 10.77 17.32 -1.96
C ASN A 168 11.22 15.93 -2.43
N ILE A 169 11.93 15.89 -3.54
CA ILE A 169 12.47 14.69 -4.18
C ILE A 169 13.95 14.94 -4.46
N GLU A 170 14.79 14.36 -3.61
CA GLU A 170 16.24 14.31 -3.81
C GLU A 170 16.57 13.14 -4.73
N ARG A 171 17.50 13.36 -5.66
CA ARG A 171 17.93 12.34 -6.62
C ARG A 171 19.42 12.10 -6.46
N LYS A 172 19.76 11.02 -5.75
CA LYS A 172 21.14 10.54 -5.62
C LYS A 172 21.54 9.71 -6.82
N GLY A 173 22.84 9.65 -7.08
CA GLY A 173 23.42 8.98 -8.24
C GLY A 173 23.79 9.96 -9.36
N TYR A 174 24.38 9.41 -10.42
CA TYR A 174 24.88 10.17 -11.57
C TYR A 174 24.84 9.29 -12.82
N SER A 175 25.11 9.91 -13.95
CA SER A 175 25.17 9.26 -15.25
C SER A 175 26.49 9.58 -15.94
N ILE A 176 27.00 8.63 -16.71
CA ILE A 176 28.19 8.79 -17.54
C ILE A 176 27.78 8.59 -18.99
N LEU A 177 27.91 9.65 -19.79
CA LEU A 177 27.85 9.58 -21.24
C LEU A 177 29.27 9.34 -21.77
N HIS A 178 29.45 8.36 -22.64
CA HIS A 178 30.70 8.08 -23.33
C HIS A 178 30.52 8.17 -24.84
N ILE A 179 31.54 8.73 -25.51
CA ILE A 179 31.64 8.84 -26.96
C ILE A 179 32.91 8.13 -27.43
N ASP A 180 32.76 7.00 -28.13
CA ASP A 180 33.84 6.10 -28.52
C ASP A 180 34.90 6.79 -29.39
N ARG A 181 34.44 7.57 -30.40
CA ARG A 181 35.32 8.22 -31.38
C ARG A 181 36.41 9.08 -30.74
N PHE A 182 36.11 9.72 -29.61
CA PHE A 182 37.01 10.64 -28.92
C PHE A 182 37.54 10.07 -27.60
N ASN A 183 37.10 8.86 -27.21
CA ASN A 183 37.32 8.30 -25.87
C ASN A 183 37.00 9.33 -24.77
N GLU A 184 35.84 9.98 -24.91
CA GLU A 184 35.45 11.13 -24.09
C GLU A 184 34.26 10.77 -23.21
N ASP A 185 34.36 11.09 -21.93
CA ASP A 185 33.38 10.77 -20.90
C ASP A 185 32.81 12.05 -20.27
N TYR A 186 31.51 12.07 -20.00
CA TYR A 186 30.80 13.17 -19.35
C TYR A 186 30.06 12.66 -18.12
N LEU A 187 30.44 13.14 -16.93
CA LEU A 187 29.73 12.88 -15.68
C LEU A 187 28.61 13.90 -15.49
N ILE A 188 27.39 13.42 -15.28
CA ILE A 188 26.16 14.21 -15.24
C ILE A 188 25.44 13.97 -13.91
N THR A 189 25.17 15.03 -13.16
CA THR A 189 24.39 14.99 -11.91
C THR A 189 22.94 15.46 -12.13
N MET A 190 22.00 14.85 -11.41
CA MET A 190 20.57 15.19 -11.51
C MET A 190 20.18 16.36 -10.62
N PRO A 191 19.23 17.21 -11.05
CA PRO A 191 18.72 18.25 -10.18
C PRO A 191 17.89 17.67 -9.04
N ASN A 192 17.61 18.44 -8.01
CA ASN A 192 16.51 18.11 -7.09
C ASN A 192 15.18 18.54 -7.71
N ALA A 193 14.08 18.00 -7.20
CA ALA A 193 12.74 18.45 -7.57
C ALA A 193 11.88 18.66 -6.34
N HIS A 194 10.96 19.61 -6.41
CA HIS A 194 9.93 19.80 -5.40
C HIS A 194 8.59 20.03 -6.07
N VAL A 195 7.52 19.85 -5.31
CA VAL A 195 6.16 20.03 -5.80
C VAL A 195 5.68 21.45 -5.44
N GLU A 196 5.17 22.22 -6.39
CA GLU A 196 4.52 23.51 -6.12
C GLU A 196 3.00 23.42 -6.26
N GLY A 197 2.29 24.46 -5.81
CA GLY A 197 0.84 24.56 -5.97
C GLY A 197 0.01 23.61 -5.09
N ILE A 198 0.60 23.05 -4.03
CA ILE A 198 -0.07 22.17 -3.07
C ILE A 198 -1.26 22.88 -2.40
N ALA A 199 -1.07 24.11 -1.91
CA ALA A 199 -2.11 24.89 -1.24
C ALA A 199 -3.23 25.34 -2.20
N THR A 200 -2.90 25.59 -3.46
CA THR A 200 -3.84 26.05 -4.50
C THR A 200 -4.44 24.90 -5.31
N PHE A 201 -4.09 23.65 -5.01
CA PHE A 201 -4.47 22.44 -5.75
C PHE A 201 -4.01 22.40 -7.23
N ARG A 202 -3.14 23.33 -7.62
CA ARG A 202 -2.50 23.42 -8.95
C ARG A 202 -1.11 22.80 -8.92
N ILE A 203 -1.07 21.53 -8.55
CA ILE A 203 0.15 20.76 -8.36
C ILE A 203 1.00 20.70 -9.63
N ALA A 204 2.26 21.11 -9.54
CA ALA A 204 3.27 21.04 -10.61
C ALA A 204 4.66 20.73 -10.04
N PRO A 205 5.47 19.87 -10.68
CA PRO A 205 6.86 19.66 -10.30
C PRO A 205 7.71 20.85 -10.75
N GLU A 206 8.72 21.18 -9.95
CA GLU A 206 9.65 22.27 -10.20
C GLU A 206 11.07 21.80 -9.87
N LEU A 207 12.05 22.21 -10.67
CA LEU A 207 13.45 21.85 -10.48
C LEU A 207 14.14 22.84 -9.54
N SER A 208 15.05 22.35 -8.73
CA SER A 208 15.82 23.16 -7.78
C SER A 208 17.26 22.65 -7.62
N GLY A 209 18.10 23.50 -7.03
CA GLY A 209 19.53 23.22 -6.85
C GLY A 209 20.33 23.42 -8.12
N THR A 210 21.44 22.68 -8.23
CA THR A 210 22.41 22.82 -9.30
C THR A 210 22.80 21.45 -9.85
N SER A 211 22.82 21.32 -11.18
CA SER A 211 23.37 20.17 -11.90
C SER A 211 24.72 20.50 -12.51
N TYR A 212 25.55 19.48 -12.67
CA TYR A 212 26.85 19.59 -13.33
C TYR A 212 26.99 18.57 -14.45
N ILE A 213 27.62 18.99 -15.55
CA ILE A 213 28.11 18.12 -16.63
C ILE A 213 29.62 18.35 -16.73
N ARG A 214 30.42 17.36 -16.33
CA ARG A 214 31.89 17.45 -16.35
C ARG A 214 32.47 16.51 -17.40
N SER A 215 33.20 17.05 -18.36
CA SER A 215 33.85 16.28 -19.42
C SER A 215 35.30 15.91 -19.07
N SER A 216 35.73 14.73 -19.49
CA SER A 216 37.14 14.34 -19.50
C SER A 216 38.01 15.19 -20.43
N SER A 217 37.43 15.96 -21.36
CA SER A 217 38.14 16.93 -22.20
C SER A 217 38.36 18.30 -21.52
N GLY A 218 37.99 18.43 -20.25
CA GLY A 218 38.28 19.62 -19.43
C GLY A 218 37.24 20.73 -19.55
N TYR A 219 35.99 20.41 -19.91
CA TYR A 219 34.87 21.35 -19.95
C TYR A 219 33.84 21.02 -18.87
N THR A 220 33.29 22.05 -18.25
CA THR A 220 32.29 21.94 -17.18
C THR A 220 31.08 22.79 -17.54
N SER A 221 29.89 22.18 -17.47
CA SER A 221 28.64 22.92 -17.44
C SER A 221 28.08 22.94 -16.03
N ARG A 222 27.66 24.11 -15.56
CA ARG A 222 26.87 24.30 -14.34
C ARG A 222 25.47 24.74 -14.74
N ILE A 223 24.43 24.13 -14.18
CA ILE A 223 23.04 24.45 -14.48
C ILE A 223 22.32 24.76 -13.17
N ASP A 224 21.91 26.01 -12.97
CA ASP A 224 21.16 26.47 -11.81
C ASP A 224 19.66 26.60 -12.14
N TYR A 225 18.81 26.00 -11.31
CA TYR A 225 17.36 25.97 -11.50
C TYR A 225 16.66 26.93 -10.53
N SER A 226 15.59 27.60 -10.97
CA SER A 226 14.84 28.54 -10.14
C SER A 226 13.34 28.53 -10.43
N SER A 227 12.55 28.43 -9.35
CA SER A 227 11.09 28.47 -9.42
C SER A 227 10.49 29.88 -9.47
N LYS A 228 11.20 30.87 -8.92
CA LYS A 228 10.74 32.27 -8.84
C LYS A 228 11.18 33.14 -10.02
N GLY A 229 11.91 32.58 -10.97
CA GLY A 229 12.40 33.24 -12.18
C GLY A 229 13.45 34.31 -11.90
N TRP A 230 14.61 34.22 -12.53
CA TRP A 230 15.54 35.37 -12.64
C TRP A 230 14.96 36.45 -13.57
N PHE A 231 14.04 36.03 -14.44
CA PHE A 231 13.25 36.83 -15.35
C PHE A 231 11.81 36.86 -14.84
N LYS A 232 11.23 38.07 -14.69
CA LYS A 232 9.89 38.36 -14.15
C LYS A 232 8.87 37.18 -14.26
N GLY A 233 8.77 36.37 -13.20
CA GLY A 233 7.63 35.48 -12.97
C GLY A 233 7.52 34.22 -13.83
N ALA A 234 8.56 33.80 -14.57
CA ALA A 234 8.53 32.55 -15.33
C ALA A 234 8.90 31.34 -14.45
N SER A 235 7.96 30.42 -14.22
CA SER A 235 8.24 29.10 -13.63
C SER A 235 9.13 28.27 -14.56
N ASN A 236 9.77 27.23 -14.03
CA ASN A 236 10.62 26.33 -14.82
C ASN A 236 11.89 27.01 -15.37
N SER A 237 12.40 28.05 -14.70
CA SER A 237 13.55 28.81 -15.19
C SER A 237 14.88 28.10 -14.90
N PHE A 238 15.85 28.29 -15.78
CA PHE A 238 17.24 27.88 -15.54
C PHE A 238 18.24 28.87 -16.15
N VAL A 239 19.46 28.84 -15.61
CA VAL A 239 20.65 29.44 -16.23
C VAL A 239 21.74 28.37 -16.23
N ALA A 240 22.33 28.12 -17.39
CA ALA A 240 23.45 27.21 -17.53
C ALA A 240 24.68 27.94 -18.09
N THR A 241 25.85 27.68 -17.52
CA THR A 241 27.13 28.21 -17.97
C THR A 241 28.04 27.06 -18.37
N LEU A 242 28.68 27.17 -19.54
CA LEU A 242 29.71 26.23 -20.01
C LEU A 242 31.06 26.93 -20.00
N TYR A 243 32.03 26.37 -19.30
CA TYR A 243 33.37 26.93 -19.13
C TYR A 243 34.45 25.83 -19.16
N ARG A 244 35.72 26.25 -19.26
CA ARG A 244 36.87 25.34 -19.24
C ARG A 244 37.38 25.16 -17.80
N GLY A 245 37.64 23.91 -17.41
CA GLY A 245 38.09 23.53 -16.08
C GLY A 245 37.11 24.00 -15.00
N ASP A 246 37.62 24.75 -14.04
CA ASP A 246 36.86 25.36 -12.95
C ASP A 246 36.70 26.90 -13.11
N ASN A 247 36.93 27.44 -14.31
CA ASN A 247 36.87 28.89 -14.58
C ASN A 247 35.43 29.40 -14.80
N GLU A 248 34.56 29.15 -13.82
CA GLU A 248 33.15 29.55 -13.86
C GLU A 248 32.93 31.07 -14.14
N PRO A 249 33.74 32.01 -13.61
CA PRO A 249 33.53 33.44 -13.87
C PRO A 249 33.69 33.87 -15.33
N ASN A 250 34.28 33.02 -16.18
CA ASN A 250 34.50 33.31 -17.60
C ASN A 250 33.81 32.24 -18.47
N PRO A 251 32.47 32.26 -18.57
CA PRO A 251 31.73 31.31 -19.38
C PRO A 251 32.01 31.50 -20.87
N LEU A 252 32.18 30.38 -21.58
CA LEU A 252 32.26 30.33 -23.04
C LEU A 252 30.87 30.49 -23.65
N TYR A 253 29.87 29.88 -23.01
CA TYR A 253 28.47 29.98 -23.39
C TYR A 253 27.58 30.16 -22.16
N VAL A 254 26.50 30.92 -22.33
CA VAL A 254 25.42 31.06 -21.35
C VAL A 254 24.11 30.65 -22.01
N LEU A 255 23.40 29.70 -21.41
CA LEU A 255 22.09 29.26 -21.84
C LEU A 255 21.07 29.66 -20.79
N GLU A 256 20.07 30.44 -21.17
CA GLU A 256 19.06 30.95 -20.23
C GLU A 256 17.66 30.86 -20.83
N GLY A 257 16.67 30.54 -20.01
CA GLY A 257 15.28 30.41 -20.42
C GLY A 257 14.50 29.48 -19.50
N THR A 258 13.55 28.74 -20.07
CA THR A 258 12.75 27.76 -19.35
C THR A 258 13.01 26.35 -19.86
N TRP A 259 13.15 25.38 -18.95
CA TRP A 259 13.39 23.97 -19.31
C TRP A 259 12.15 23.27 -19.86
N SER A 260 10.98 23.94 -19.85
CA SER A 260 9.71 23.44 -20.39
C SER A 260 9.26 24.14 -21.67
N GLY A 261 9.84 25.31 -21.98
CA GLY A 261 9.45 26.15 -23.11
C GLY A 261 10.61 26.36 -24.08
N PHE A 262 11.28 27.50 -23.96
CA PHE A 262 12.37 27.89 -24.85
C PHE A 262 13.55 28.46 -24.07
N TYR A 263 14.74 28.39 -24.66
CA TYR A 263 15.94 29.03 -24.13
C TYR A 263 16.81 29.60 -25.24
N THR A 264 17.67 30.55 -24.88
CA THR A 264 18.63 31.17 -25.79
C THR A 264 20.04 30.73 -25.43
N VAL A 265 20.83 30.37 -26.44
CA VAL A 265 22.28 30.13 -26.34
C VAL A 265 22.99 31.42 -26.68
N LYS A 266 23.84 31.91 -25.77
CA LYS A 266 24.66 33.11 -25.95
C LYS A 266 26.14 32.76 -25.92
N ASP A 267 26.95 33.50 -26.67
CA ASP A 267 28.42 33.43 -26.55
C ASP A 267 28.93 34.20 -25.32
N LYS A 268 30.26 34.14 -25.11
CA LYS A 268 30.97 34.87 -24.04
C LYS A 268 30.77 36.39 -24.05
N CYS A 269 30.33 36.99 -25.15
CA CYS A 269 30.05 38.42 -25.27
C CYS A 269 28.57 38.75 -25.02
N GLY A 270 27.73 37.73 -24.74
CA GLY A 270 26.30 37.87 -24.55
C GLY A 270 25.50 37.92 -25.86
N LYS A 271 26.12 37.69 -27.01
CA LYS A 271 25.42 37.67 -28.30
C LYS A 271 24.64 36.37 -28.43
N ALA A 272 23.34 36.48 -28.72
CA ALA A 272 22.50 35.33 -29.01
C ALA A 272 22.96 34.61 -30.29
N LEU A 273 23.30 33.33 -30.15
CA LEU A 273 23.71 32.45 -31.25
C LEU A 273 22.54 31.63 -31.78
N GLN A 274 21.68 31.15 -30.89
CA GLN A 274 20.57 30.26 -31.20
C GLN A 274 19.44 30.44 -30.19
N MET A 275 18.19 30.34 -30.66
CA MET A 275 17.02 30.14 -29.80
C MET A 275 16.51 28.71 -30.01
N VAL A 276 16.28 27.98 -28.92
CA VAL A 276 15.82 26.60 -28.95
C VAL A 276 14.40 26.55 -28.39
N ASP A 277 13.46 26.09 -29.20
CA ASP A 277 12.09 25.79 -28.79
C ASP A 277 11.95 24.29 -28.49
N LEU A 278 11.76 23.94 -27.22
CA LEU A 278 11.60 22.55 -26.78
C LEU A 278 10.25 21.95 -27.18
N ALA A 279 9.27 22.74 -27.65
CA ALA A 279 8.04 22.24 -28.25
C ALA A 279 8.20 21.82 -29.71
N ALA A 280 9.19 22.37 -30.41
CA ALA A 280 9.47 22.02 -31.80
C ALA A 280 10.34 20.76 -31.95
N LEU A 281 10.93 20.25 -30.86
CA LEU A 281 11.76 19.05 -30.90
C LEU A 281 10.91 17.80 -31.19
N ARG A 282 11.26 17.09 -32.26
CA ARG A 282 10.60 15.83 -32.63
C ARG A 282 11.06 14.71 -31.70
N ARG A 283 10.12 14.10 -31.00
CA ARG A 283 10.34 12.87 -30.23
C ARG A 283 10.27 11.63 -31.11
N THR A 284 11.09 10.65 -30.76
CA THR A 284 10.98 9.28 -31.27
C THR A 284 10.31 8.44 -30.16
N PRO A 285 9.18 7.77 -30.42
CA PRO A 285 8.57 6.89 -29.43
C PRO A 285 9.44 5.66 -29.22
N LEU A 286 9.50 5.19 -27.96
CA LEU A 286 10.16 3.93 -27.65
C LEU A 286 9.33 2.76 -28.20
N GLN A 287 9.98 1.88 -28.95
CA GLN A 287 9.45 0.58 -29.33
C GLN A 287 9.73 -0.42 -28.18
N VAL A 288 8.66 -1.06 -27.71
CA VAL A 288 8.70 -2.08 -26.66
C VAL A 288 7.96 -3.30 -27.21
N ALA A 289 8.40 -4.50 -26.82
CA ALA A 289 7.72 -5.73 -27.20
C ALA A 289 6.22 -5.71 -26.79
N PRO A 290 5.33 -6.37 -27.54
CA PRO A 290 3.96 -6.62 -27.10
C PRO A 290 3.91 -7.22 -25.69
N ILE A 291 2.87 -6.91 -24.90
CA ILE A 291 2.78 -7.34 -23.48
C ILE A 291 2.87 -8.86 -23.35
N GLU A 292 2.32 -9.58 -24.32
CA GLU A 292 2.27 -11.04 -24.38
C GLU A 292 3.65 -11.66 -24.62
N GLU A 293 4.55 -10.93 -25.29
CA GLU A 293 5.92 -11.33 -25.63
C GLU A 293 6.94 -10.87 -24.60
N GLN A 294 6.59 -9.90 -23.76
CA GLN A 294 7.45 -9.40 -22.69
C GLN A 294 7.71 -10.49 -21.63
N HIS A 295 8.90 -10.52 -21.05
CA HIS A 295 9.20 -11.35 -19.90
C HIS A 295 8.36 -10.93 -18.67
N PRO A 296 7.97 -11.82 -17.74
CA PRO A 296 7.16 -11.44 -16.57
C PRO A 296 7.76 -10.35 -15.66
N LEU A 297 9.09 -10.19 -15.67
CA LEU A 297 9.78 -9.11 -14.94
C LEU A 297 9.73 -7.75 -15.66
N GLU A 298 9.28 -7.70 -16.91
CA GLU A 298 9.15 -6.43 -17.64
C GLU A 298 7.99 -5.60 -17.11
N SER A 299 8.26 -4.32 -16.83
CA SER A 299 7.37 -3.38 -16.12
C SER A 299 5.93 -3.43 -16.63
N ARG A 300 5.73 -3.33 -17.95
CA ARG A 300 4.37 -3.24 -18.51
C ARG A 300 3.60 -4.54 -18.36
N ARG A 301 4.24 -5.71 -18.53
CA ARG A 301 3.61 -7.01 -18.28
C ARG A 301 3.35 -7.23 -16.79
N ALA A 302 4.33 -6.95 -15.93
CA ALA A 302 4.19 -7.12 -14.48
C ALA A 302 3.07 -6.25 -13.91
N TRP A 303 3.00 -4.99 -14.32
CA TRP A 303 2.05 -4.01 -13.81
C TRP A 303 0.75 -3.91 -14.62
N GLN A 304 0.53 -4.74 -15.66
CA GLN A 304 -0.58 -4.57 -16.61
C GLN A 304 -1.96 -4.45 -15.93
N HIS A 305 -2.21 -5.27 -14.90
CA HIS A 305 -3.50 -5.30 -14.20
C HIS A 305 -3.67 -4.10 -13.27
N VAL A 306 -2.58 -3.66 -12.61
CA VAL A 306 -2.57 -2.43 -11.81
C VAL A 306 -2.76 -1.20 -12.70
N ALA A 307 -2.06 -1.14 -13.84
CA ALA A 307 -2.17 -0.06 -14.81
C ALA A 307 -3.59 0.03 -15.40
N LYS A 308 -4.20 -1.12 -15.73
CA LYS A 308 -5.61 -1.20 -16.16
C LYS A 308 -6.54 -0.64 -15.08
N ALA A 309 -6.42 -1.10 -13.84
CA ALA A 309 -7.25 -0.61 -12.73
C ALA A 309 -7.06 0.89 -12.45
N ILE A 310 -5.83 1.40 -12.55
CA ILE A 310 -5.54 2.85 -12.45
C ILE A 310 -6.25 3.64 -13.55
N ASN A 311 -6.27 3.12 -14.78
CA ASN A 311 -6.89 3.79 -15.92
C ASN A 311 -8.43 3.76 -15.85
N GLU A 312 -8.99 2.68 -15.32
CA GLU A 312 -10.42 2.50 -15.05
C GLU A 312 -10.89 3.27 -13.80
N ASN A 313 -9.95 3.80 -13.01
CA ASN A 313 -10.20 4.40 -11.69
C ASN A 313 -10.89 3.43 -10.72
N ASP A 314 -10.53 2.15 -10.77
CA ASP A 314 -10.97 1.14 -9.82
C ASP A 314 -9.95 1.00 -8.68
N ILE A 315 -10.24 1.69 -7.58
CA ILE A 315 -9.33 1.81 -6.44
C ILE A 315 -9.08 0.46 -5.76
N LEU A 316 -10.10 -0.38 -5.72
CA LEU A 316 -9.99 -1.67 -5.04
C LEU A 316 -9.18 -2.63 -5.90
N ALA A 317 -9.43 -2.68 -7.21
CA ALA A 317 -8.61 -3.46 -8.12
C ALA A 317 -7.14 -2.98 -8.11
N VAL A 318 -6.88 -1.67 -8.02
CA VAL A 318 -5.51 -1.15 -7.82
C VAL A 318 -4.88 -1.74 -6.56
N GLY A 319 -5.59 -1.72 -5.43
CA GLY A 319 -5.10 -2.29 -4.18
C GLY A 319 -4.84 -3.80 -4.28
N GLN A 320 -5.82 -4.55 -4.79
CA GLN A 320 -5.76 -6.01 -4.94
C GLN A 320 -4.61 -6.45 -5.84
N GLU A 321 -4.54 -5.93 -7.07
CA GLU A 321 -3.52 -6.31 -8.04
C GLU A 321 -2.12 -5.89 -7.57
N LYS A 322 -2.00 -4.73 -6.91
CA LYS A 322 -0.72 -4.30 -6.31
C LYS A 322 -0.29 -5.21 -5.17
N SER A 323 -1.23 -5.62 -4.31
CA SER A 323 -0.93 -6.54 -3.20
C SER A 323 -0.46 -7.91 -3.68
N LYS A 324 -0.98 -8.44 -4.80
CA LYS A 324 -0.49 -9.71 -5.39
C LYS A 324 1.01 -9.64 -5.68
N ILE A 325 1.43 -8.64 -6.47
CA ILE A 325 2.83 -8.43 -6.85
C ILE A 325 3.70 -8.24 -5.60
N GLU A 326 3.27 -7.39 -4.65
CA GLU A 326 4.04 -7.13 -3.43
C GLU A 326 4.17 -8.35 -2.52
N ASN A 327 3.13 -9.19 -2.43
CA ASN A 327 3.14 -10.40 -1.63
C ASN A 327 4.06 -11.46 -2.25
N GLU A 328 3.99 -11.64 -3.57
CA GLU A 328 4.86 -12.57 -4.31
C GLU A 328 6.34 -12.18 -4.18
N GLN A 329 6.64 -10.88 -4.32
CA GLN A 329 7.99 -10.35 -4.12
C GLN A 329 8.49 -10.60 -2.69
N ARG A 330 7.65 -10.35 -1.67
CA ARG A 330 7.99 -10.63 -0.27
C ARG A 330 8.24 -12.12 -0.03
N ALA A 331 7.40 -13.01 -0.56
CA ALA A 331 7.58 -14.45 -0.45
C ALA A 331 8.89 -14.92 -1.09
N LEU A 332 9.21 -14.39 -2.28
CA LEU A 332 10.47 -14.69 -2.97
C LEU A 332 11.70 -14.22 -2.19
N ARG A 333 11.67 -12.99 -1.65
CA ARG A 333 12.77 -12.48 -0.81
C ARG A 333 13.01 -13.33 0.43
N LYS A 334 11.94 -13.89 1.00
CA LYS A 334 12.05 -14.78 2.16
C LYS A 334 12.71 -16.10 1.79
N LYS A 335 12.36 -16.70 0.65
CA LYS A 335 13.02 -17.90 0.13
C LYS A 335 14.52 -17.67 -0.12
N GLU A 336 14.86 -16.55 -0.75
CA GLU A 336 16.26 -16.15 -0.98
C GLU A 336 17.03 -16.01 0.34
N LYS A 337 16.48 -15.26 1.30
CA LYS A 337 17.08 -15.07 2.62
C LYS A 337 17.29 -16.40 3.36
N ALA A 338 16.29 -17.29 3.34
CA ALA A 338 16.38 -18.61 3.96
C ALA A 338 17.45 -19.51 3.31
N ALA A 339 17.64 -19.39 2.00
CA ALA A 339 18.68 -20.12 1.26
C ALA A 339 20.06 -19.44 1.32
N GLY A 340 20.21 -18.31 2.02
CA GLY A 340 21.45 -17.50 2.00
C GLY A 340 21.77 -16.92 0.62
N MET A 341 20.78 -16.90 -0.28
CA MET A 341 20.93 -16.39 -1.64
C MET A 341 20.68 -14.89 -1.67
N VAL A 342 21.53 -14.18 -2.40
CA VAL A 342 21.31 -12.76 -2.71
C VAL A 342 20.80 -12.67 -4.12
N TRP A 343 19.75 -11.86 -4.34
CA TRP A 343 19.24 -11.60 -5.69
C TRP A 343 20.34 -11.14 -6.63
N GLU A 344 20.56 -11.93 -7.67
CA GLU A 344 21.49 -11.55 -8.71
C GLU A 344 20.79 -10.62 -9.71
N ARG A 345 21.35 -9.43 -9.89
CA ARG A 345 20.83 -8.45 -10.86
C ARG A 345 21.16 -8.93 -12.26
N ARG A 346 20.21 -8.74 -13.19
CA ARG A 346 20.24 -9.34 -14.53
C ARG A 346 21.19 -8.62 -15.47
N TYR A 347 21.29 -7.31 -15.37
CA TYR A 347 22.10 -6.50 -16.31
C TYR A 347 23.14 -5.63 -15.62
N PHE A 348 23.10 -5.52 -14.29
CA PHE A 348 24.00 -4.63 -13.54
C PHE A 348 24.75 -5.38 -12.43
N THR A 349 25.92 -4.86 -12.11
CA THR A 349 26.78 -5.37 -11.03
C THR A 349 27.10 -4.24 -10.07
N ARG A 350 27.05 -4.55 -8.77
CA ARG A 350 27.39 -3.61 -7.70
C ARG A 350 28.90 -3.40 -7.69
N VAL A 351 29.34 -2.15 -7.68
CA VAL A 351 30.77 -1.79 -7.60
C VAL A 351 31.05 -0.92 -6.38
N LYS A 352 32.30 -0.91 -5.92
CA LYS A 352 32.74 -0.04 -4.82
C LYS A 352 33.09 1.36 -5.29
N GLU A 353 33.60 1.48 -6.51
CA GLU A 353 34.05 2.73 -7.10
C GLU A 353 33.75 2.71 -8.61
N ASP A 354 33.44 3.87 -9.19
CA ASP A 354 33.44 4.06 -10.64
C ASP A 354 34.73 4.79 -11.04
N PRO A 355 35.68 4.11 -11.71
CA PRO A 355 36.96 4.69 -12.06
C PRO A 355 36.83 5.86 -13.05
N VAL A 356 35.79 5.89 -13.88
CA VAL A 356 35.56 6.99 -14.84
C VAL A 356 35.11 8.23 -14.07
N ALA A 357 34.15 8.07 -13.15
CA ALA A 357 33.72 9.16 -12.28
C ALA A 357 34.87 9.70 -11.43
N ALA A 358 35.64 8.80 -10.79
CA ALA A 358 36.79 9.17 -9.97
C ALA A 358 37.85 9.93 -10.78
N ARG A 359 38.11 9.52 -12.03
CA ARG A 359 39.05 10.21 -12.94
C ARG A 359 38.57 11.63 -13.27
N ILE A 360 37.31 11.79 -13.66
CA ILE A 360 36.73 13.11 -14.01
C ILE A 360 36.73 14.05 -12.80
N LEU A 361 36.42 13.53 -11.61
CA LEU A 361 36.40 14.33 -10.38
C LEU A 361 37.78 14.71 -9.86
N LYS A 362 38.80 13.86 -10.04
CA LYS A 362 40.19 14.21 -9.70
C LYS A 362 40.71 15.37 -10.55
N THR A 363 40.28 15.48 -11.80
CA THR A 363 40.71 16.55 -12.71
C THR A 363 39.96 17.87 -12.50
N ALA A 364 38.88 17.89 -11.71
CA ALA A 364 38.02 19.04 -11.52
C ALA A 364 38.01 19.43 -10.04
N GLY A 365 38.69 20.52 -9.69
CA GLY A 365 38.98 20.95 -8.33
C GLY A 365 37.76 20.90 -7.40
N SER A 366 37.88 20.09 -6.35
CA SER A 366 37.27 20.11 -5.00
C SER A 366 35.80 20.53 -4.73
N ALA A 367 34.93 20.82 -5.71
CA ALA A 367 33.58 21.35 -5.41
C ALA A 367 32.42 20.33 -5.54
N VAL A 368 32.61 19.16 -6.15
CA VAL A 368 31.52 18.17 -6.35
C VAL A 368 31.78 16.93 -5.51
N SER A 369 31.06 16.83 -4.38
CA SER A 369 30.99 15.61 -3.59
C SER A 369 29.90 14.69 -4.18
N LEU A 370 30.26 13.46 -4.56
CA LEU A 370 29.29 12.45 -5.00
C LEU A 370 28.51 11.79 -3.83
N GLY A 371 28.71 12.23 -2.59
CA GLY A 371 28.17 11.55 -1.40
C GLY A 371 28.94 10.26 -1.11
N ALA A 372 29.45 10.10 0.10
CA ALA A 372 30.41 9.05 0.45
C ALA A 372 29.80 7.66 0.73
N ASP A 373 28.47 7.51 0.69
CA ASP A 373 27.77 6.32 1.21
C ASP A 373 26.89 5.58 0.18
N ASP A 374 26.94 5.96 -1.10
CA ASP A 374 25.97 5.46 -2.08
C ASP A 374 26.43 4.17 -2.79
N ILE A 375 25.51 3.20 -2.87
CA ILE A 375 25.72 1.93 -3.57
C ILE A 375 25.76 2.18 -5.09
N LEU A 376 26.91 1.96 -5.72
CA LEU A 376 27.10 2.15 -7.16
C LEU A 376 26.74 0.91 -7.97
N TRP A 377 26.13 1.13 -9.14
CA TRP A 377 25.75 0.09 -10.09
C TRP A 377 26.32 0.39 -11.48
N LYS A 378 26.95 -0.61 -12.09
CA LYS A 378 27.52 -0.54 -13.44
C LYS A 378 26.89 -1.59 -14.34
N PHE A 379 26.73 -1.26 -15.61
CA PHE A 379 26.22 -2.22 -16.57
C PHE A 379 27.23 -3.34 -16.79
N ASP A 380 26.75 -4.57 -16.76
CA ASP A 380 27.56 -5.77 -16.92
C ASP A 380 27.32 -6.34 -18.31
N THR A 381 28.31 -6.11 -19.19
CA THR A 381 28.23 -6.51 -20.59
C THR A 381 28.17 -8.03 -20.74
N ASP A 382 28.81 -8.79 -19.83
CA ASP A 382 28.83 -10.25 -19.90
C ASP A 382 27.49 -10.82 -19.46
N LYS A 383 26.88 -10.27 -18.40
CA LYS A 383 25.50 -10.63 -18.03
C LYS A 383 24.49 -10.31 -19.11
N TYR A 384 24.60 -9.14 -19.74
CA TYR A 384 23.76 -8.78 -20.88
C TYR A 384 23.91 -9.78 -22.03
N LYS A 385 25.15 -10.09 -22.43
CA LYS A 385 25.45 -11.08 -23.49
C LYS A 385 24.92 -12.48 -23.18
N LYS A 386 25.02 -12.93 -21.93
CA LYS A 386 24.45 -14.22 -21.49
C LYS A 386 22.93 -14.23 -21.62
N THR A 387 22.28 -13.13 -21.19
CA THR A 387 20.83 -12.99 -21.24
C THR A 387 20.29 -13.04 -22.68
N ILE A 388 20.93 -12.32 -23.62
CA ILE A 388 20.50 -12.32 -25.03
C ILE A 388 20.81 -13.64 -25.77
N ARG A 389 21.75 -14.45 -25.28
CA ARG A 389 22.09 -15.78 -25.85
C ARG A 389 21.17 -16.90 -25.34
N GLY A 390 20.40 -16.65 -24.28
CA GLY A 390 19.60 -17.68 -23.60
C GLY A 390 20.41 -18.58 -22.64
N ASP A 391 21.69 -18.27 -22.40
CA ASP A 391 22.58 -19.05 -21.54
C ASP A 391 22.50 -18.55 -20.07
N GLY A 392 21.48 -19.00 -19.35
CA GLY A 392 21.31 -18.76 -17.92
C GLY A 392 19.98 -19.32 -17.43
N PRO A 393 19.81 -19.66 -16.13
CA PRO A 393 18.54 -20.14 -15.63
C PRO A 393 17.45 -19.11 -15.93
N MET A 394 16.61 -19.43 -16.91
CA MET A 394 15.46 -18.65 -17.33
C MET A 394 14.30 -18.91 -16.35
N GLU A 395 14.58 -18.83 -15.05
CA GLU A 395 13.54 -18.97 -14.03
C GLU A 395 12.99 -17.59 -13.70
N SER A 396 11.83 -17.30 -14.28
CA SER A 396 10.94 -16.28 -13.75
C SER A 396 10.28 -16.84 -12.48
N PRO A 397 10.38 -16.17 -11.31
CA PRO A 397 9.59 -16.54 -10.14
C PRO A 397 8.08 -16.42 -10.38
N LEU A 398 7.67 -15.66 -11.40
CA LEU A 398 6.29 -15.46 -11.82
C LEU A 398 5.77 -16.56 -12.75
N ASP A 399 6.64 -17.44 -13.29
CA ASP A 399 6.24 -18.57 -14.15
C ASP A 399 6.18 -19.92 -13.41
N ARG A 400 6.40 -19.95 -12.08
CA ARG A 400 6.09 -21.14 -11.28
C ARG A 400 4.64 -21.08 -10.78
N SER A 401 3.79 -21.69 -11.59
CA SER A 401 2.54 -22.36 -11.24
C SER A 401 1.42 -21.51 -10.61
N ASP A 402 0.33 -21.39 -11.39
CA ASP A 402 -1.00 -21.76 -10.87
C ASP A 402 -0.83 -22.98 -9.94
N SER A 403 -1.09 -22.80 -8.65
CA SER A 403 -0.86 -23.72 -7.51
C SER A 403 0.49 -23.58 -6.79
N GLY A 404 0.44 -23.29 -5.48
CA GLY A 404 1.58 -23.46 -4.59
C GLY A 404 1.75 -22.34 -3.55
N VAL A 405 1.06 -22.47 -2.42
CA VAL A 405 1.33 -21.69 -1.20
C VAL A 405 2.78 -21.96 -0.74
N ALA A 406 3.53 -20.91 -0.40
CA ALA A 406 4.83 -21.03 0.24
C ALA A 406 4.87 -20.23 1.55
N LEU A 407 5.23 -20.94 2.62
CA LEU A 407 5.18 -20.51 4.01
C LEU A 407 6.36 -19.64 4.40
N THR A 408 6.17 -18.82 5.44
CA THR A 408 7.28 -18.07 6.00
C THR A 408 7.17 -17.80 7.51
N ASP A 409 8.20 -18.18 8.29
CA ASP A 409 8.33 -18.00 9.76
C ASP A 409 8.97 -16.66 10.18
N GLY A 410 8.48 -16.07 11.28
CA GLY A 410 9.27 -15.31 12.26
C GLY A 410 9.87 -13.93 11.90
N ASP A 411 9.44 -12.93 12.69
CA ASP A 411 10.03 -11.61 13.00
C ASP A 411 10.41 -10.62 11.90
N ASP A 412 9.61 -9.55 11.80
CA ASP A 412 10.13 -8.18 11.79
C ASP A 412 9.03 -7.21 12.27
N THR A 413 9.27 -6.62 13.43
CA THR A 413 8.55 -5.52 14.04
C THR A 413 8.58 -4.25 13.19
N ASP A 414 7.52 -3.44 13.27
CA ASP A 414 7.32 -2.12 12.64
C ASP A 414 6.87 -2.05 11.18
N ARG A 415 5.58 -2.38 10.96
CA ARG A 415 4.66 -1.67 10.05
C ARG A 415 3.23 -2.14 10.34
N ALA A 416 2.31 -1.22 10.63
CA ALA A 416 0.91 -1.54 10.91
C ALA A 416 0.17 -1.97 9.62
N GLN A 417 0.30 -3.24 9.24
CA GLN A 417 -0.61 -3.94 8.32
C GLN A 417 -1.56 -4.80 9.17
N MET A 418 -2.87 -4.69 8.95
CA MET A 418 -3.87 -5.51 9.64
C MET A 418 -3.89 -6.92 9.01
N HIS A 419 -3.82 -7.96 9.82
CA HIS A 419 -3.82 -9.37 9.41
C HIS A 419 -5.13 -10.06 9.81
N ALA A 420 -5.51 -11.13 9.12
CA ALA A 420 -6.61 -11.99 9.59
C ALA A 420 -6.43 -12.42 11.05
N THR A 421 -7.51 -12.43 11.82
CA THR A 421 -7.54 -12.96 13.19
C THR A 421 -7.76 -14.48 13.19
N PRO A 422 -7.24 -15.24 14.18
CA PRO A 422 -7.40 -16.70 14.21
C PRO A 422 -8.84 -17.23 14.15
N TYR A 423 -9.83 -16.48 14.62
CA TYR A 423 -11.24 -16.87 14.50
C TYR A 423 -11.78 -16.88 13.06
N HIS A 424 -11.03 -16.39 12.06
CA HIS A 424 -11.42 -16.53 10.65
C HIS A 424 -11.11 -17.93 10.06
N ALA A 425 -10.61 -18.86 10.87
CA ALA A 425 -10.20 -20.20 10.44
C ALA A 425 -11.22 -20.94 9.55
N PRO A 426 -12.56 -20.90 9.78
CA PRO A 426 -13.51 -21.62 8.92
C PRO A 426 -13.41 -21.23 7.44
N LEU A 427 -13.14 -19.95 7.13
CA LEU A 427 -13.03 -19.48 5.76
C LEU A 427 -11.77 -20.00 5.07
N TYR A 428 -10.64 -19.94 5.76
CA TYR A 428 -9.36 -20.41 5.25
C TYR A 428 -9.31 -21.94 5.14
N LEU A 429 -9.87 -22.66 6.10
CA LEU A 429 -9.96 -24.12 6.05
C LEU A 429 -10.93 -24.62 4.98
N ALA A 430 -12.04 -23.92 4.72
CA ALA A 430 -12.92 -24.23 3.60
C ALA A 430 -12.19 -24.09 2.24
N GLN A 431 -11.28 -23.13 2.12
CA GLN A 431 -10.41 -22.99 0.94
C GLN A 431 -9.34 -24.08 0.89
N ALA A 432 -8.60 -24.28 2.00
CA ALA A 432 -7.48 -25.21 2.10
C ALA A 432 -7.89 -26.66 1.81
N ARG A 433 -9.04 -27.07 2.35
CA ARG A 433 -9.59 -28.42 2.18
C ARG A 433 -10.45 -28.58 0.92
N GLY A 434 -10.50 -27.56 0.07
CA GLY A 434 -11.22 -27.60 -1.21
C GLY A 434 -12.75 -27.61 -1.09
N TYR A 435 -13.34 -27.29 0.07
CA TYR A 435 -14.79 -27.34 0.26
C TYR A 435 -15.55 -26.37 -0.66
N PHE A 436 -14.96 -25.22 -0.98
CA PHE A 436 -15.54 -24.33 -2.00
C PHE A 436 -15.55 -24.96 -3.38
N LYS A 437 -14.47 -25.67 -3.74
CA LYS A 437 -14.35 -26.40 -5.00
C LYS A 437 -15.37 -27.54 -5.09
N ASP A 438 -15.55 -28.30 -4.00
CA ASP A 438 -16.55 -29.37 -3.91
C ASP A 438 -17.98 -28.84 -4.13
N GLU A 439 -18.27 -27.65 -3.61
CA GLU A 439 -19.55 -26.95 -3.77
C GLU A 439 -19.67 -26.21 -5.12
N GLY A 440 -18.69 -26.36 -6.02
CA GLY A 440 -18.71 -25.79 -7.36
C GLY A 440 -18.52 -24.28 -7.42
N ILE A 441 -18.01 -23.65 -6.35
CA ILE A 441 -17.81 -22.20 -6.27
C ILE A 441 -16.32 -21.85 -6.12
N LYS A 442 -15.94 -20.70 -6.67
CA LYS A 442 -14.61 -20.11 -6.50
C LYS A 442 -14.74 -18.91 -5.58
N VAL A 443 -13.95 -18.90 -4.51
CA VAL A 443 -13.97 -17.82 -3.51
C VAL A 443 -12.61 -17.14 -3.51
N ALA A 444 -12.60 -15.82 -3.71
CA ALA A 444 -11.43 -14.99 -3.54
C ALA A 444 -11.46 -14.38 -2.14
N LEU A 445 -10.38 -14.58 -1.37
CA LEU A 445 -10.25 -14.05 -0.01
C LEU A 445 -9.54 -12.69 -0.05
N LEU A 446 -10.13 -11.70 0.62
CA LEU A 446 -9.61 -10.33 0.69
C LEU A 446 -9.46 -9.89 2.14
N GLU A 447 -8.31 -9.32 2.48
CA GLU A 447 -8.03 -8.72 3.79
C GLU A 447 -8.06 -7.18 3.65
N PRO A 448 -9.07 -6.49 4.20
CA PRO A 448 -9.19 -5.04 4.09
C PRO A 448 -8.14 -4.32 4.96
N ASN A 449 -7.73 -3.12 4.53
CA ASN A 449 -6.75 -2.30 5.27
C ASN A 449 -7.33 -1.71 6.57
N ASP A 450 -8.64 -1.45 6.64
CA ASP A 450 -9.36 -1.04 7.86
C ASP A 450 -10.62 -1.91 8.02
N PRO A 451 -10.79 -2.59 9.16
CA PRO A 451 -12.01 -3.35 9.47
C PRO A 451 -13.29 -2.51 9.42
N SER A 452 -13.22 -1.19 9.61
CA SER A 452 -14.34 -0.25 9.52
C SER A 452 -14.98 -0.21 8.13
N ASP A 453 -14.21 -0.54 7.08
CA ASP A 453 -14.63 -0.38 5.69
C ASP A 453 -15.48 -1.56 5.19
N VAL A 454 -15.48 -2.71 5.90
CA VAL A 454 -16.09 -3.96 5.41
C VAL A 454 -17.57 -3.80 5.03
N THR A 455 -18.37 -3.12 5.86
CA THR A 455 -19.80 -2.94 5.59
C THR A 455 -20.07 -1.99 4.43
N GLU A 456 -19.21 -0.99 4.23
CA GLU A 456 -19.28 -0.07 3.10
C GLU A 456 -18.84 -0.75 1.80
N ILE A 457 -17.76 -1.54 1.84
CA ILE A 457 -17.28 -2.32 0.69
C ILE A 457 -18.35 -3.32 0.23
N ILE A 458 -19.01 -4.01 1.16
CA ILE A 458 -20.09 -4.95 0.84
C ILE A 458 -21.34 -4.18 0.38
N GLY A 459 -21.74 -3.12 1.09
CA GLY A 459 -22.92 -2.33 0.75
C GLY A 459 -22.84 -1.67 -0.63
N THR A 460 -21.64 -1.28 -1.07
CA THR A 460 -21.42 -0.72 -2.42
C THR A 460 -21.35 -1.78 -3.52
N GLY A 461 -21.46 -3.07 -3.19
CA GLY A 461 -21.42 -4.19 -4.14
C GLY A 461 -20.03 -4.51 -4.68
N LYS A 462 -18.97 -4.00 -4.03
CA LYS A 462 -17.57 -4.22 -4.41
C LYS A 462 -17.02 -5.56 -3.91
N VAL A 463 -17.60 -6.09 -2.84
CA VAL A 463 -17.37 -7.44 -2.32
C VAL A 463 -18.73 -8.06 -2.02
N ASP A 464 -18.90 -9.33 -2.37
CA ASP A 464 -20.18 -10.01 -2.26
C ASP A 464 -20.54 -10.38 -0.82
N LEU A 465 -19.57 -10.93 -0.09
CA LEU A 465 -19.71 -11.51 1.25
C LEU A 465 -18.54 -11.10 2.16
N GLY A 466 -18.74 -11.04 3.47
CA GLY A 466 -17.65 -10.83 4.44
C GLY A 466 -18.08 -10.98 5.89
N PHE A 467 -17.24 -10.51 6.81
CA PHE A 467 -17.48 -10.63 8.25
C PHE A 467 -17.68 -9.31 8.94
N LYS A 468 -18.68 -9.22 9.81
CA LYS A 468 -18.80 -8.06 10.68
C LYS A 468 -19.57 -8.35 11.96
N ALA A 469 -19.24 -7.61 13.01
CA ALA A 469 -20.04 -7.60 14.24
C ALA A 469 -21.48 -7.14 13.98
N MET A 470 -22.44 -7.72 14.70
CA MET A 470 -23.88 -7.46 14.56
C MET A 470 -24.25 -5.98 14.61
N ILE A 471 -23.78 -5.24 15.61
CA ILE A 471 -24.13 -3.82 15.76
C ILE A 471 -23.68 -2.95 14.58
N HIS A 472 -22.52 -3.26 13.99
CA HIS A 472 -22.01 -2.53 12.83
C HIS A 472 -22.78 -2.90 11.55
N THR A 473 -23.36 -4.10 11.50
CA THR A 473 -24.22 -4.55 10.40
C THR A 473 -25.57 -3.84 10.43
N LEU A 474 -26.16 -3.68 11.63
CA LEU A 474 -27.36 -2.86 11.84
C LEU A 474 -27.12 -1.39 11.49
N ALA A 475 -26.04 -0.80 12.01
CA ALA A 475 -25.68 0.59 11.73
C ALA A 475 -25.36 0.86 10.25
N ALA A 476 -24.81 -0.12 9.53
CA ALA A 476 -24.64 -0.01 8.08
C ALA A 476 -25.98 0.00 7.35
N LYS A 477 -26.91 -0.90 7.71
CA LYS A 477 -28.24 -0.94 7.12
C LYS A 477 -29.05 0.33 7.39
N ALA A 478 -28.98 0.89 8.59
CA ALA A 478 -29.60 2.18 8.93
C ALA A 478 -29.05 3.34 8.08
N ARG A 479 -27.79 3.25 7.64
CA ARG A 479 -27.16 4.21 6.70
C ARG A 479 -27.41 3.87 5.23
N ASN A 480 -28.42 3.03 4.94
CA ASN A 480 -28.80 2.60 3.59
C ASN A 480 -27.75 1.77 2.84
N PHE A 481 -26.79 1.15 3.52
CA PHE A 481 -26.00 0.11 2.89
C PHE A 481 -26.82 -1.19 2.81
N PRO A 482 -27.00 -1.78 1.60
CA PRO A 482 -27.81 -2.98 1.40
C PRO A 482 -27.06 -4.24 1.87
N VAL A 483 -26.85 -4.37 3.17
CA VAL A 483 -26.18 -5.52 3.81
C VAL A 483 -27.18 -6.36 4.60
N LEU A 484 -27.03 -7.68 4.54
CA LEU A 484 -27.87 -8.65 5.25
C LEU A 484 -26.99 -9.74 5.88
N SER A 485 -27.27 -10.09 7.13
CA SER A 485 -26.64 -11.26 7.76
C SER A 485 -27.23 -12.56 7.21
N ILE A 486 -26.36 -13.50 6.85
CA ILE A 486 -26.71 -14.82 6.32
C ILE A 486 -26.29 -15.97 7.25
N GLY A 487 -25.59 -15.67 8.33
CA GLY A 487 -25.22 -16.62 9.37
C GLY A 487 -24.27 -16.03 10.42
N SER A 488 -23.97 -16.79 11.46
CA SER A 488 -23.05 -16.43 12.55
C SER A 488 -21.73 -17.19 12.43
N LEU A 489 -20.61 -16.51 12.62
CA LEU A 489 -19.27 -17.11 12.74
C LEU A 489 -18.93 -17.37 14.21
N LEU A 490 -19.08 -16.36 15.07
CA LEU A 490 -18.85 -16.47 16.52
C LEU A 490 -20.11 -16.09 17.29
N ASP A 491 -20.55 -16.97 18.18
CA ASP A 491 -21.64 -16.77 19.13
C ASP A 491 -21.10 -16.00 20.35
N GLU A 492 -21.58 -14.78 20.55
CA GLU A 492 -21.46 -14.01 21.79
C GLU A 492 -20.06 -13.85 22.43
N PRO A 493 -19.00 -13.47 21.68
CA PRO A 493 -17.71 -13.17 22.31
C PRO A 493 -17.83 -11.96 23.26
N PHE A 494 -17.27 -12.07 24.47
CA PHE A 494 -17.30 -10.95 25.42
C PHE A 494 -16.59 -9.72 24.84
N THR A 495 -17.29 -8.60 24.87
CA THR A 495 -16.78 -7.30 24.42
C THR A 495 -16.91 -6.29 25.55
N GLY A 496 -15.87 -5.52 25.78
CA GLY A 496 -15.86 -4.53 26.86
C GLY A 496 -14.74 -3.53 26.74
N VAL A 497 -14.71 -2.61 27.69
CA VAL A 497 -13.60 -1.65 27.85
C VAL A 497 -12.47 -2.40 28.54
N VAL A 498 -11.44 -2.77 27.77
CA VAL A 498 -10.24 -3.48 28.22
C VAL A 498 -9.23 -2.48 28.76
N TYR A 499 -8.64 -2.79 29.91
CA TYR A 499 -7.67 -1.93 30.59
C TYR A 499 -6.65 -2.76 31.39
N LEU A 500 -5.55 -2.11 31.79
CA LEU A 500 -4.57 -2.67 32.73
C LEU A 500 -4.83 -2.10 34.12
N LYS A 501 -4.70 -2.89 35.20
CA LYS A 501 -4.93 -2.39 36.59
C LYS A 501 -4.14 -1.11 36.92
N ASP A 502 -2.90 -1.00 36.46
CA ASP A 502 -2.04 0.16 36.73
C ASP A 502 -2.53 1.46 36.06
N SER A 503 -3.50 1.39 35.15
CA SER A 503 -4.19 2.59 34.63
C SER A 503 -4.99 3.32 35.71
N GLY A 504 -5.24 2.69 36.86
CA GLY A 504 -6.10 3.22 37.92
C GLY A 504 -7.60 3.06 37.65
N ILE A 505 -7.97 2.35 36.58
CA ILE A 505 -9.36 1.98 36.29
C ILE A 505 -9.74 0.77 37.15
N THR A 506 -10.99 0.75 37.62
CA THR A 506 -11.54 -0.32 38.46
C THR A 506 -12.90 -0.76 37.93
N SER A 507 -13.55 -1.71 38.62
CA SER A 507 -14.92 -2.13 38.30
C SER A 507 -15.96 -1.01 38.45
N ASP A 508 -15.64 0.09 39.15
CA ASP A 508 -16.47 1.30 39.12
C ASP A 508 -16.23 2.05 37.80
N PHE A 509 -17.25 2.09 36.94
CA PHE A 509 -17.22 2.74 35.63
C PHE A 509 -16.78 4.22 35.70
N LYS A 510 -17.06 4.91 36.83
CA LYS A 510 -16.69 6.32 37.02
C LYS A 510 -15.18 6.55 37.08
N THR A 511 -14.38 5.50 37.30
CA THR A 511 -12.91 5.58 37.26
C THR A 511 -12.34 5.82 35.85
N LEU A 512 -13.19 5.76 34.82
CA LEU A 512 -12.85 6.21 33.46
C LEU A 512 -12.75 7.74 33.34
N LYS A 513 -13.17 8.50 34.37
CA LYS A 513 -13.03 9.96 34.39
C LYS A 513 -11.56 10.38 34.31
N GLY A 514 -11.26 11.29 33.40
CA GLY A 514 -9.94 11.79 33.04
C GLY A 514 -9.12 10.84 32.16
N LYS A 515 -9.65 9.69 31.74
CA LYS A 515 -8.91 8.68 30.97
C LYS A 515 -9.06 8.88 29.47
N ARG A 516 -8.09 8.35 28.72
CA ARG A 516 -8.13 8.24 27.27
C ARG A 516 -8.70 6.88 26.89
N ILE A 517 -9.84 6.88 26.21
CA ILE A 517 -10.62 5.68 25.90
C ILE A 517 -10.60 5.43 24.39
N GLY A 518 -9.97 4.33 23.99
CA GLY A 518 -9.90 3.86 22.62
C GLY A 518 -11.22 3.26 22.12
N TYR A 519 -11.63 3.60 20.90
CA TYR A 519 -12.83 3.02 20.28
C TYR A 519 -12.64 2.66 18.80
N VAL A 520 -13.56 1.83 18.29
CA VAL A 520 -13.57 1.31 16.91
C VAL A 520 -14.80 1.80 16.15
N GLY A 521 -14.58 2.28 14.92
CA GLY A 521 -15.65 2.78 14.05
C GLY A 521 -16.35 4.03 14.61
N GLU A 522 -17.39 4.49 13.91
CA GLU A 522 -18.23 5.61 14.34
C GLU A 522 -19.10 5.23 15.55
N PHE A 523 -19.56 3.98 15.57
CA PHE A 523 -20.41 3.43 16.63
C PHE A 523 -19.76 3.39 18.01
N GLY A 524 -18.47 3.05 18.09
CA GLY A 524 -17.78 2.88 19.37
C GLY A 524 -17.77 4.16 20.22
N LYS A 525 -17.71 5.34 19.58
CA LYS A 525 -17.81 6.61 20.31
C LYS A 525 -19.21 6.82 20.88
N ILE A 526 -20.25 6.61 20.08
CA ILE A 526 -21.66 6.78 20.50
C ILE A 526 -21.96 5.87 21.71
N GLN A 527 -21.46 4.65 21.68
CA GLN A 527 -21.60 3.71 22.79
C GLN A 527 -20.92 4.21 24.07
N ILE A 528 -19.69 4.73 24.00
CA ILE A 528 -19.01 5.28 25.17
C ILE A 528 -19.74 6.53 25.68
N ASP A 529 -20.19 7.41 24.77
CA ASP A 529 -20.94 8.62 25.12
C ASP A 529 -22.24 8.26 25.88
N GLU A 530 -22.97 7.22 25.43
CA GLU A 530 -24.20 6.79 26.12
C GLU A 530 -23.91 6.14 27.47
N LEU A 531 -22.93 5.24 27.55
CA LEU A 531 -22.53 4.62 28.82
C LEU A 531 -22.06 5.67 29.83
N THR A 532 -21.23 6.62 29.40
CA THR A 532 -20.77 7.71 30.28
C THR A 532 -21.92 8.58 30.75
N SER A 533 -22.87 8.93 29.88
CA SER A 533 -24.10 9.61 30.29
C SER A 533 -24.93 8.81 31.31
N HIS A 534 -25.09 7.50 31.09
CA HIS A 534 -25.82 6.60 32.00
C HIS A 534 -25.21 6.57 33.40
N TYR A 535 -23.89 6.62 33.52
CA TYR A 535 -23.17 6.66 34.80
C TYR A 535 -22.92 8.07 35.37
N GLY A 536 -23.55 9.10 34.81
CA GLY A 536 -23.51 10.48 35.30
C GLY A 536 -22.23 11.25 34.95
N MET A 537 -21.53 10.84 33.89
CA MET A 537 -20.37 11.53 33.33
C MET A 537 -20.77 12.31 32.06
N THR A 538 -19.93 13.25 31.65
CA THR A 538 -20.10 14.00 30.39
C THR A 538 -19.00 13.66 29.38
N PRO A 539 -19.17 13.97 28.07
CA PRO A 539 -18.11 13.79 27.07
C PRO A 539 -16.80 14.55 27.37
N ASP A 540 -16.83 15.57 28.22
CA ASP A 540 -15.63 16.32 28.66
C ASP A 540 -14.89 15.62 29.80
N ASP A 541 -15.52 14.64 30.46
CA ASP A 541 -14.93 13.88 31.56
C ASP A 541 -13.94 12.81 31.08
N TYR A 542 -13.75 12.58 29.78
CA TYR A 542 -12.79 11.62 29.24
C TYR A 542 -12.32 12.05 27.84
N THR A 543 -11.25 11.44 27.33
CA THR A 543 -10.75 11.69 25.98
C THR A 543 -11.02 10.49 25.08
N ALA A 544 -11.92 10.61 24.11
CA ALA A 544 -12.18 9.55 23.15
C ALA A 544 -11.10 9.51 22.05
N VAL A 545 -10.47 8.35 21.84
CA VAL A 545 -9.41 8.16 20.83
C VAL A 545 -9.86 7.10 19.82
N ARG A 546 -9.89 7.44 18.52
CA ARG A 546 -10.24 6.46 17.47
C ARG A 546 -9.02 5.59 17.17
N CYS A 547 -9.04 4.34 17.61
CA CYS A 547 -7.88 3.43 17.51
C CYS A 547 -8.02 2.37 16.40
N GLY A 548 -9.24 2.17 15.88
CA GLY A 548 -9.52 0.99 15.06
C GLY A 548 -9.25 -0.30 15.86
N MET A 549 -8.90 -1.40 15.20
CA MET A 549 -8.60 -2.66 15.90
C MET A 549 -7.22 -2.68 16.61
N ASN A 550 -6.49 -1.56 16.71
CA ASN A 550 -5.16 -1.49 17.33
C ASN A 550 -5.19 -1.19 18.85
N VAL A 551 -6.28 -1.52 19.54
CA VAL A 551 -6.50 -1.13 20.95
C VAL A 551 -5.39 -1.62 21.88
N SER A 552 -4.98 -2.89 21.79
CA SER A 552 -3.92 -3.46 22.63
C SER A 552 -2.60 -2.72 22.44
N LYS A 553 -2.21 -2.43 21.19
CA LYS A 553 -0.98 -1.68 20.88
C LYS A 553 -1.02 -0.25 21.40
N ALA A 554 -2.18 0.41 21.30
CA ALA A 554 -2.36 1.76 21.81
C ALA A 554 -2.26 1.81 23.36
N ILE A 555 -2.79 0.80 24.06
CA ILE A 555 -2.60 0.65 25.52
C ILE A 555 -1.13 0.43 25.85
N ILE A 556 -0.44 -0.48 25.14
CA ILE A 556 0.98 -0.80 25.34
C ILE A 556 1.88 0.43 25.18
N ARG A 557 1.59 1.27 24.17
CA ARG A 557 2.32 2.50 23.90
C ARG A 557 1.96 3.66 24.84
N GLY A 558 0.97 3.46 25.71
CA GLY A 558 0.44 4.50 26.57
C GLY A 558 -0.24 5.63 25.78
N GLU A 559 -0.76 5.36 24.59
CA GLU A 559 -1.55 6.31 23.78
C GLU A 559 -2.98 6.44 24.32
N ILE A 560 -3.51 5.35 24.87
CA ILE A 560 -4.81 5.26 25.57
C ILE A 560 -4.64 4.52 26.89
N ASP A 561 -5.55 4.74 27.82
CA ASP A 561 -5.56 4.11 29.14
C ASP A 561 -6.47 2.86 29.18
N ALA A 562 -7.48 2.84 28.31
CA ALA A 562 -8.39 1.70 28.09
C ALA A 562 -8.98 1.75 26.68
N GLY A 563 -9.63 0.68 26.21
CA GLY A 563 -10.38 0.75 24.95
C GLY A 563 -11.30 -0.44 24.68
N ILE A 564 -12.23 -0.28 23.74
CA ILE A 564 -13.20 -1.32 23.37
C ILE A 564 -12.48 -2.48 22.67
N GLY A 565 -12.52 -3.67 23.26
CA GLY A 565 -11.87 -4.86 22.73
C GLY A 565 -12.65 -6.15 23.00
N LEU A 566 -12.24 -7.21 22.33
CA LEU A 566 -12.72 -8.57 22.51
C LEU A 566 -11.87 -9.31 23.55
N GLU A 567 -12.52 -10.11 24.38
CA GLU A 567 -11.88 -10.95 25.38
C GLU A 567 -11.00 -12.03 24.74
N ASN A 568 -11.45 -12.66 23.66
CA ASN A 568 -10.67 -13.68 22.96
C ASN A 568 -9.53 -13.13 22.07
N VAL A 569 -9.37 -11.81 21.96
CA VAL A 569 -8.33 -11.19 21.10
C VAL A 569 -7.53 -10.15 21.87
N GLN A 570 -8.09 -8.97 22.13
CA GLN A 570 -7.34 -7.85 22.71
C GLN A 570 -6.91 -8.14 24.16
N MET A 571 -7.73 -8.86 24.95
CA MET A 571 -7.27 -9.27 26.28
C MET A 571 -6.12 -10.28 26.18
N VAL A 572 -6.19 -11.27 25.29
CA VAL A 572 -5.10 -12.25 25.09
C VAL A 572 -3.81 -11.55 24.66
N GLU A 573 -3.88 -10.59 23.73
CA GLU A 573 -2.73 -9.78 23.31
C GLU A 573 -2.05 -9.06 24.48
N LEU A 574 -2.84 -8.47 25.39
CA LEU A 574 -2.32 -7.78 26.57
C LEU A 574 -1.83 -8.76 27.64
N GLU A 575 -2.52 -9.89 27.84
CA GLU A 575 -2.15 -10.94 28.80
C GLU A 575 -0.76 -11.49 28.46
N GLU A 576 -0.53 -11.80 27.19
CA GLU A 576 0.76 -12.30 26.70
C GLU A 576 1.86 -11.23 26.73
N TRP A 577 1.53 -9.97 26.43
CA TRP A 577 2.46 -8.86 26.57
C TRP A 577 2.88 -8.63 28.03
N LEU A 578 1.97 -8.76 28.99
CA LEU A 578 2.28 -8.69 30.43
C LEU A 578 3.15 -9.88 30.87
N ALA A 579 2.81 -11.09 30.42
CA ALA A 579 3.58 -12.29 30.74
C ALA A 579 5.03 -12.16 30.24
N GLY A 580 5.24 -11.62 29.04
CA GLY A 580 6.57 -11.32 28.49
C GLY A 580 7.38 -10.31 29.30
N GLN A 581 6.74 -9.53 30.17
CA GLN A 581 7.39 -8.60 31.11
C GLN A 581 7.50 -9.16 32.53
N GLY A 582 7.13 -10.43 32.76
CA GLY A 582 7.08 -11.01 34.11
C GLY A 582 5.96 -10.43 34.98
N ARG A 583 4.92 -9.83 34.37
CA ARG A 583 3.77 -9.26 35.06
C ARG A 583 2.58 -10.24 35.09
N PRO A 584 1.71 -10.18 36.10
CA PRO A 584 0.54 -11.06 36.17
C PRO A 584 -0.43 -10.81 35.01
N LYS A 585 -0.77 -11.87 34.25
CA LYS A 585 -1.83 -11.82 33.21
C LYS A 585 -3.16 -11.31 33.76
N SER A 586 -3.43 -11.60 35.04
CA SER A 586 -4.61 -11.13 35.78
C SER A 586 -4.70 -9.61 35.94
N ASP A 587 -3.70 -8.85 35.51
CA ASP A 587 -3.77 -7.39 35.52
C ASP A 587 -4.46 -6.81 34.29
N VAL A 588 -4.70 -7.62 33.25
CA VAL A 588 -5.68 -7.27 32.22
C VAL A 588 -7.07 -7.48 32.78
N GLN A 589 -7.91 -6.46 32.65
CA GLN A 589 -9.29 -6.45 33.14
C GLN A 589 -10.22 -5.90 32.06
N MET A 590 -11.51 -6.18 32.17
CA MET A 590 -12.53 -5.72 31.24
C MET A 590 -13.77 -5.26 31.99
N LEU A 591 -14.27 -4.07 31.66
CA LEU A 591 -15.64 -3.68 31.99
C LEU A 591 -16.55 -4.16 30.87
N ARG A 592 -17.34 -5.19 31.13
CA ARG A 592 -18.22 -5.82 30.14
C ARG A 592 -19.35 -4.88 29.77
N ILE A 593 -19.42 -4.53 28.48
CA ILE A 593 -20.42 -3.57 28.00
C ILE A 593 -21.83 -4.13 28.14
N ASP A 594 -22.02 -5.44 28.03
CA ASP A 594 -23.35 -6.04 28.19
C ASP A 594 -23.92 -5.93 29.61
N GLU A 595 -23.05 -5.96 30.61
CA GLU A 595 -23.41 -5.71 32.01
C GLU A 595 -23.69 -4.22 32.22
N LEU A 596 -22.80 -3.35 31.71
CA LEU A 596 -22.94 -1.88 31.84
C LEU A 596 -24.16 -1.31 31.11
N ALA A 597 -24.52 -1.88 29.96
CA ALA A 597 -25.68 -1.46 29.16
C ALA A 597 -26.97 -2.20 29.54
N GLU A 598 -26.94 -3.06 30.57
CA GLU A 598 -28.07 -3.83 31.10
C GLU A 598 -28.77 -4.69 30.02
N LEU A 599 -27.99 -5.33 29.15
CA LEU A 599 -28.52 -6.09 28.01
C LEU A 599 -29.10 -7.45 28.41
N GLY A 600 -28.97 -7.85 29.68
CA GLY A 600 -29.47 -9.12 30.26
C GLY A 600 -28.66 -10.37 29.85
N CYS A 601 -28.02 -10.33 28.69
CA CYS A 601 -27.00 -11.27 28.24
C CYS A 601 -26.11 -10.56 27.19
N CYS A 602 -24.81 -10.83 27.20
CA CYS A 602 -23.87 -10.51 26.13
C CYS A 602 -24.52 -10.76 24.78
N CYS A 603 -24.56 -9.73 23.95
CA CYS A 603 -23.96 -9.82 22.63
C CYS A 603 -24.50 -8.70 21.75
N PHE A 604 -23.71 -7.65 21.56
CA PHE A 604 -23.84 -6.73 20.43
C PHE A 604 -22.78 -7.00 19.34
N CYS A 605 -21.86 -7.95 19.60
CA CYS A 605 -20.67 -8.23 18.82
C CYS A 605 -20.60 -9.64 18.21
N THR A 606 -21.72 -10.36 18.03
CA THR A 606 -21.73 -11.62 17.26
C THR A 606 -21.03 -11.34 15.95
N ILE A 607 -20.01 -12.12 15.62
CA ILE A 607 -19.32 -11.97 14.34
C ILE A 607 -20.14 -12.74 13.32
N LEU A 608 -20.62 -12.04 12.30
CA LEU A 608 -21.58 -12.55 11.33
C LEU A 608 -20.92 -12.79 9.98
N TYR A 609 -21.45 -13.73 9.22
CA TYR A 609 -21.36 -13.74 7.76
C TYR A 609 -22.41 -12.77 7.21
N ILE A 610 -21.98 -11.73 6.50
CA ILE A 610 -22.85 -10.73 5.88
C ILE A 610 -22.65 -10.69 4.37
N GLY A 611 -23.69 -10.31 3.63
CA GLY A 611 -23.63 -10.19 2.18
C GLY A 611 -24.42 -8.99 1.65
N ASN A 612 -24.12 -8.60 0.41
CA ASN A 612 -24.87 -7.57 -0.29
C ASN A 612 -26.24 -8.11 -0.72
N GLU A 613 -27.33 -7.44 -0.36
CA GLU A 613 -28.70 -7.92 -0.60
C GLU A 613 -28.98 -8.23 -2.07
N ARG A 614 -28.45 -7.42 -2.99
CA ARG A 614 -28.59 -7.65 -4.43
C ARG A 614 -27.88 -8.93 -4.84
N PHE A 615 -26.63 -9.12 -4.43
CA PHE A 615 -25.88 -10.35 -4.71
C PHE A 615 -26.59 -11.58 -4.14
N LEU A 616 -27.08 -11.50 -2.91
CA LEU A 616 -27.79 -12.59 -2.24
C LEU A 616 -29.07 -12.98 -2.99
N ALA A 617 -29.83 -11.99 -3.47
CA ALA A 617 -31.05 -12.23 -4.25
C ALA A 617 -30.74 -12.80 -5.64
N GLU A 618 -29.68 -12.33 -6.30
CA GLU A 618 -29.28 -12.79 -7.64
C GLU A 618 -28.57 -14.16 -7.64
N ASN A 619 -27.95 -14.56 -6.52
CA ASN A 619 -27.10 -15.75 -6.45
C ASN A 619 -27.42 -16.69 -5.25
N PRO A 620 -28.68 -17.04 -4.97
CA PRO A 620 -29.06 -17.76 -3.75
C PRO A 620 -28.37 -19.12 -3.62
N GLU A 621 -28.21 -19.87 -4.72
CA GLU A 621 -27.52 -21.16 -4.67
C GLU A 621 -26.02 -21.05 -4.39
N LYS A 622 -25.35 -20.00 -4.89
CA LYS A 622 -23.94 -19.75 -4.57
C LYS A 622 -23.76 -19.41 -3.09
N VAL A 623 -24.71 -18.67 -2.52
CA VAL A 623 -24.70 -18.36 -1.09
C VAL A 623 -24.91 -19.62 -0.26
N ARG A 624 -25.86 -20.51 -0.63
CA ARG A 624 -26.03 -21.80 0.07
C ARG A 624 -24.78 -22.68 -0.06
N ALA A 625 -24.16 -22.73 -1.22
CA ALA A 625 -22.88 -23.42 -1.46
C ALA A 625 -21.78 -22.88 -0.55
N PHE A 626 -21.64 -21.55 -0.47
CA PHE A 626 -20.70 -20.91 0.43
C PHE A 626 -20.96 -21.28 1.90
N MET A 627 -22.22 -21.18 2.34
CA MET A 627 -22.61 -21.51 3.71
C MET A 627 -22.37 -22.99 4.05
N ARG A 628 -22.62 -23.93 3.14
CA ARG A 628 -22.28 -25.36 3.32
C ARG A 628 -20.78 -25.59 3.43
N ALA A 629 -19.97 -24.94 2.60
CA ALA A 629 -18.51 -25.07 2.65
C ALA A 629 -17.94 -24.56 3.98
N VAL A 630 -18.35 -23.37 4.45
CA VAL A 630 -17.87 -22.85 5.74
C VAL A 630 -18.45 -23.64 6.91
N LYS A 631 -19.67 -24.21 6.80
CA LYS A 631 -20.21 -25.14 7.80
C LYS A 631 -19.36 -26.40 7.94
N ARG A 632 -18.95 -27.02 6.82
CA ARG A 632 -18.05 -28.19 6.83
C ARG A 632 -16.71 -27.86 7.49
N ALA A 633 -16.17 -26.66 7.25
CA ALA A 633 -14.94 -26.21 7.88
C ALA A 633 -15.12 -25.95 9.38
N THR A 634 -16.23 -25.32 9.79
CA THR A 634 -16.57 -25.16 11.21
C THR A 634 -16.73 -26.51 11.90
N ASP A 635 -17.45 -27.46 11.32
CA ASP A 635 -17.61 -28.81 11.89
C ASP A 635 -16.27 -29.52 12.07
N PHE A 636 -15.37 -29.36 11.10
CA PHE A 636 -14.01 -29.89 11.22
C PHE A 636 -13.23 -29.23 12.36
N ILE A 637 -13.30 -27.90 12.51
CA ILE A 637 -12.71 -27.19 13.65
C ILE A 637 -13.25 -27.75 14.97
N LEU A 638 -14.56 -27.95 15.07
CA LEU A 638 -15.20 -28.40 16.31
C LEU A 638 -14.89 -29.86 16.64
N ALA A 639 -14.79 -30.72 15.64
CA ALA A 639 -14.50 -32.14 15.83
C ALA A 639 -13.01 -32.41 16.07
N GLU A 640 -12.12 -31.67 15.40
CA GLU A 640 -10.68 -31.94 15.39
C GLU A 640 -9.86 -30.65 15.51
N PRO A 641 -9.98 -29.88 16.62
CA PRO A 641 -9.44 -28.52 16.70
C PRO A 641 -7.91 -28.43 16.59
N GLU A 642 -7.18 -29.41 17.13
CA GLU A 642 -5.72 -29.48 16.98
C GLU A 642 -5.31 -29.65 15.51
N ARG A 643 -5.95 -30.58 14.81
CA ARG A 643 -5.68 -30.83 13.39
C ARG A 643 -6.11 -29.64 12.55
N ALA A 644 -7.27 -29.07 12.84
CA ALA A 644 -7.78 -27.88 12.17
C ALA A 644 -6.86 -26.68 12.34
N TYR A 645 -6.31 -26.46 13.54
CA TYR A 645 -5.33 -25.40 13.76
C TYR A 645 -4.03 -25.64 13.01
N THR A 646 -3.52 -26.88 13.04
CA THR A 646 -2.31 -27.26 12.31
C THR A 646 -2.47 -26.99 10.81
N GLU A 647 -3.55 -27.48 10.21
CA GLU A 647 -3.86 -27.23 8.79
C GLU A 647 -4.11 -25.74 8.50
N TYR A 648 -4.68 -25.00 9.45
CA TYR A 648 -4.86 -23.55 9.29
C TYR A 648 -3.52 -22.81 9.28
N VAL A 649 -2.56 -23.22 10.11
CA VAL A 649 -1.18 -22.70 10.10
C VAL A 649 -0.45 -23.10 8.82
N GLU A 650 -0.62 -24.33 8.33
CA GLU A 650 -0.10 -24.76 7.02
C GLU A 650 -0.70 -23.96 5.86
N PHE A 651 -1.94 -23.49 5.96
CA PHE A 651 -2.50 -22.59 4.96
C PHE A 651 -2.03 -21.14 5.14
N LYS A 652 -1.91 -20.70 6.40
CA LYS A 652 -1.60 -19.32 6.80
C LYS A 652 -0.57 -19.29 7.94
N PRO A 653 0.74 -19.39 7.64
CA PRO A 653 1.79 -19.61 8.66
C PRO A 653 1.98 -18.46 9.63
N VAL A 654 1.54 -17.24 9.29
CA VAL A 654 1.50 -16.14 10.26
C VAL A 654 0.62 -16.46 11.48
N MET A 655 -0.30 -17.44 11.36
CA MET A 655 -1.07 -17.97 12.49
C MET A 655 -0.22 -18.84 13.42
N GLY A 656 0.95 -19.34 13.02
CA GLY A 656 1.77 -20.28 13.82
C GLY A 656 2.43 -19.70 15.08
N THR A 657 2.10 -18.48 15.51
CA THR A 657 2.65 -17.89 16.73
C THR A 657 1.92 -18.41 17.98
N GLU A 658 2.63 -18.42 19.12
CA GLU A 658 2.04 -18.80 20.41
C GLU A 658 0.85 -17.90 20.78
N LEU A 659 0.94 -16.60 20.48
CA LEU A 659 -0.14 -15.64 20.67
C LEU A 659 -1.38 -16.02 19.85
N ASN A 660 -1.20 -16.32 18.55
CA ASN A 660 -2.32 -16.69 17.68
C ASN A 660 -2.93 -18.04 18.08
N ARG A 661 -2.12 -18.96 18.62
CA ARG A 661 -2.59 -20.24 19.17
C ARG A 661 -3.52 -20.00 20.35
N LYS A 662 -3.12 -19.15 21.30
CA LYS A 662 -3.95 -18.78 22.46
C LYS A 662 -5.22 -18.03 22.05
N ILE A 663 -5.14 -17.12 21.07
CA ILE A 663 -6.32 -16.46 20.51
C ILE A 663 -7.26 -17.48 19.87
N PHE A 664 -6.74 -18.49 19.17
CA PHE A 664 -7.55 -19.55 18.57
C PHE A 664 -8.22 -20.43 19.65
N GLU A 665 -7.50 -20.83 20.70
CA GLU A 665 -8.04 -21.56 21.85
C GLU A 665 -9.16 -20.79 22.56
N ARG A 666 -8.96 -19.49 22.81
CA ARG A 666 -9.99 -18.62 23.42
C ARG A 666 -11.19 -18.42 22.48
N SER A 667 -10.94 -18.32 21.18
CA SER A 667 -11.97 -18.21 20.15
C SER A 667 -12.76 -19.52 19.96
N PHE A 668 -12.16 -20.67 20.28
CA PHE A 668 -12.76 -21.98 20.05
C PHE A 668 -14.10 -22.11 20.76
N ALA A 669 -14.24 -21.62 21.99
CA ALA A 669 -15.50 -21.68 22.71
C ALA A 669 -16.65 -20.98 21.97
N TYR A 670 -16.34 -19.96 21.17
CA TYR A 670 -17.32 -19.08 20.53
C TYR A 670 -17.72 -19.48 19.10
N PHE A 671 -17.02 -20.36 18.37
CA PHE A 671 -17.46 -20.69 17.00
C PHE A 671 -18.91 -21.19 16.97
N SER A 672 -19.73 -20.56 16.14
CA SER A 672 -21.14 -20.93 16.04
C SER A 672 -21.26 -22.35 15.49
N LYS A 673 -21.90 -23.28 16.23
CA LYS A 673 -22.04 -24.67 15.79
C LYS A 673 -22.97 -24.80 14.58
N THR A 674 -24.05 -24.03 14.59
CA THR A 674 -25.10 -24.09 13.57
C THR A 674 -25.05 -22.90 12.61
N LEU A 675 -24.14 -21.94 12.83
CA LEU A 675 -24.04 -20.67 12.10
C LEU A 675 -25.36 -19.88 12.12
N LYS A 676 -26.23 -20.17 13.09
CA LYS A 676 -27.58 -19.60 13.17
C LYS A 676 -27.51 -18.15 13.61
N ASN A 677 -28.24 -17.28 12.91
CA ASN A 677 -28.63 -15.99 13.47
C ASN A 677 -29.69 -16.23 14.56
N VAL A 678 -29.36 -15.93 15.81
CA VAL A 678 -30.25 -16.11 16.98
C VAL A 678 -31.19 -14.92 17.11
N ARG A 679 -32.51 -15.16 17.08
CA ARG A 679 -33.52 -14.09 17.04
C ARG A 679 -33.46 -13.22 18.29
N ARG A 680 -33.35 -13.83 19.46
CA ARG A 680 -33.18 -13.13 20.75
C ARG A 680 -32.09 -12.05 20.67
N ASP A 681 -30.94 -12.37 20.09
CA ASP A 681 -29.81 -11.43 20.05
C ASP A 681 -30.06 -10.29 19.07
N TRP A 682 -30.61 -10.60 17.89
CA TRP A 682 -30.99 -9.57 16.93
C TRP A 682 -32.05 -8.60 17.49
N GLU A 683 -33.06 -9.10 18.21
CA GLU A 683 -34.07 -8.25 18.88
C GLU A 683 -33.43 -7.37 19.97
N LYS A 684 -32.57 -7.96 20.80
CA LYS A 684 -31.85 -7.28 21.88
C LYS A 684 -30.96 -6.14 21.34
N VAL A 685 -30.11 -6.44 20.36
CA VAL A 685 -29.17 -5.46 19.80
C VAL A 685 -29.89 -4.39 19.00
N THR A 686 -30.99 -4.71 18.34
CA THR A 686 -31.83 -3.72 17.66
C THR A 686 -32.46 -2.75 18.68
N LYS A 687 -33.00 -3.26 19.80
CA LYS A 687 -33.50 -2.41 20.90
C LYS A 687 -32.40 -1.51 21.46
N TYR A 688 -31.19 -2.05 21.64
CA TYR A 688 -30.05 -1.26 22.10
C TYR A 688 -29.63 -0.19 21.08
N GLY A 689 -29.56 -0.52 19.80
CA GLY A 689 -29.29 0.46 18.74
C GLY A 689 -30.32 1.59 18.66
N LYS A 690 -31.60 1.31 18.96
CA LYS A 690 -32.66 2.32 19.10
C LYS A 690 -32.45 3.20 20.34
N ARG A 691 -32.10 2.61 21.49
CA ARG A 691 -31.73 3.36 22.72
C ARG A 691 -30.58 4.32 22.47
N LEU A 692 -29.58 3.89 21.68
CA LEU A 692 -28.43 4.71 21.30
C LEU A 692 -28.73 5.80 20.28
N GLY A 693 -29.94 5.84 19.69
CA GLY A 693 -30.30 6.78 18.62
C GLY A 693 -29.59 6.50 17.28
N VAL A 694 -29.00 5.32 17.11
CA VAL A 694 -28.32 4.90 15.87
C VAL A 694 -29.31 4.25 14.89
N LEU A 695 -30.40 3.68 15.40
CA LEU A 695 -31.46 3.05 14.62
C LEU A 695 -32.78 3.80 14.85
N ASP A 696 -33.55 3.98 13.78
CA ASP A 696 -34.90 4.54 13.85
C ASP A 696 -35.84 3.60 14.64
N GLN A 697 -36.91 4.17 15.22
CA GLN A 697 -37.83 3.41 16.09
C GLN A 697 -38.57 2.29 15.34
N ASP A 698 -38.78 2.44 14.04
CA ASP A 698 -39.40 1.45 13.15
C ASP A 698 -38.39 0.47 12.52
N PHE A 699 -37.08 0.66 12.73
CA PHE A 699 -36.04 -0.19 12.18
C PHE A 699 -36.25 -1.67 12.56
N GLN A 700 -36.10 -2.55 11.58
CA GLN A 700 -36.24 -4.00 11.71
C GLN A 700 -34.87 -4.71 11.59
N PRO A 701 -34.61 -5.77 12.37
CA PRO A 701 -33.38 -6.54 12.26
C PRO A 701 -33.13 -7.07 10.84
N ASN A 702 -31.91 -6.92 10.32
CA ASN A 702 -31.54 -7.32 8.95
C ASN A 702 -30.73 -8.63 8.91
N TYR A 703 -31.41 -9.75 9.12
CA TYR A 703 -30.82 -11.08 9.02
C TYR A 703 -31.75 -12.11 8.37
N THR A 704 -31.16 -13.22 7.90
CA THR A 704 -31.89 -14.41 7.44
C THR A 704 -31.15 -15.69 7.82
N ASN A 705 -31.87 -16.78 8.04
CA ASN A 705 -31.33 -18.14 8.15
C ASN A 705 -31.70 -19.02 6.94
N SER A 706 -32.34 -18.46 5.90
CA SER A 706 -32.82 -19.21 4.73
C SER A 706 -31.72 -19.86 3.87
N PHE A 707 -30.47 -19.47 4.09
CA PHE A 707 -29.30 -20.07 3.43
C PHE A 707 -28.68 -21.24 4.21
N LEU A 708 -29.16 -21.51 5.43
CA LEU A 708 -28.70 -22.61 6.27
C LEU A 708 -29.59 -23.84 6.01
N SER A 709 -28.99 -24.93 5.52
CA SER A 709 -29.73 -26.12 5.03
C SER A 709 -29.66 -27.33 5.98
N TRP A 710 -29.10 -27.14 7.17
CA TRP A 710 -28.93 -28.17 8.20
C TRP A 710 -29.82 -27.88 9.42
N PRO A 711 -30.04 -28.86 10.32
CA PRO A 711 -30.79 -28.65 11.54
C PRO A 711 -30.22 -27.53 12.39
N LEU A 712 -31.10 -26.65 12.89
CA LEU A 712 -30.74 -25.51 13.73
C LEU A 712 -31.21 -25.76 15.16
N ASP A 713 -30.32 -25.63 16.13
CA ASP A 713 -30.64 -25.83 17.54
C ASP A 713 -31.70 -24.82 18.02
N GLY A 714 -32.46 -25.22 19.05
CA GLY A 714 -33.31 -24.31 19.81
C GLY A 714 -32.52 -23.19 20.45
N GLU A 715 -33.18 -22.08 20.81
CA GLU A 715 -32.52 -21.06 21.63
C GLU A 715 -32.22 -21.62 23.03
N SER A 716 -31.15 -21.14 23.67
CA SER A 716 -30.82 -21.52 25.04
C SER A 716 -31.98 -21.19 25.99
N SER A 717 -32.28 -22.13 26.90
CA SER A 717 -33.27 -21.93 27.96
C SER A 717 -32.77 -21.05 29.10
N ASP A 718 -31.44 -20.85 29.23
CA ASP A 718 -30.81 -20.06 30.29
C ASP A 718 -29.57 -19.29 29.76
N PRO A 719 -29.78 -18.28 28.89
CA PRO A 719 -28.67 -17.57 28.26
C PRO A 719 -27.81 -16.76 29.22
N THR A 720 -28.39 -16.22 30.29
CA THR A 720 -27.63 -15.49 31.31
C THR A 720 -26.77 -16.45 32.15
N GLY A 721 -27.27 -17.65 32.48
CA GLY A 721 -26.49 -18.69 33.12
C GLY A 721 -25.38 -19.24 32.23
N ASP A 722 -25.63 -19.42 30.93
CA ASP A 722 -24.61 -19.81 29.95
C ASP A 722 -23.43 -18.84 29.95
N GLN A 723 -23.68 -17.53 30.07
CA GLN A 723 -22.59 -16.56 30.09
C GLN A 723 -21.76 -16.58 31.36
N LYS A 724 -22.37 -16.86 32.51
CA LYS A 724 -21.62 -17.07 33.75
C LYS A 724 -20.71 -18.29 33.61
N ARG A 725 -21.26 -19.39 33.07
CA ARG A 725 -20.47 -20.60 32.76
C ARG A 725 -19.38 -20.33 31.72
N MET A 726 -19.64 -19.49 30.72
CA MET A 726 -18.67 -19.13 29.67
C MET A 726 -17.53 -18.31 30.25
N LEU A 727 -17.81 -17.40 31.19
CA LEU A 727 -16.79 -16.64 31.89
C LEU A 727 -15.85 -17.55 32.71
N GLU A 728 -16.39 -18.54 33.41
CA GLU A 728 -15.60 -19.55 34.12
C GLU A 728 -14.78 -20.42 33.16
N LEU A 729 -15.38 -20.81 32.04
CA LEU A 729 -14.71 -21.56 30.98
C LEU A 729 -13.51 -20.79 30.41
N GLN A 730 -13.71 -19.51 30.06
CA GLN A 730 -12.65 -18.67 29.52
C GLN A 730 -11.52 -18.43 30.53
N LYS A 731 -11.83 -18.29 31.82
CA LYS A 731 -10.80 -18.23 32.87
C LYS A 731 -9.97 -19.52 32.92
N ARG A 732 -10.61 -20.68 32.79
CA ARG A 732 -9.92 -21.96 32.73
C ARG A 732 -9.03 -22.07 31.49
N VAL A 733 -9.55 -21.73 30.31
CA VAL A 733 -8.77 -21.73 29.05
C VAL A 733 -7.62 -20.73 29.11
N ALA A 734 -7.80 -19.56 29.74
CA ALA A 734 -6.73 -18.59 29.94
C ALA A 734 -5.57 -19.14 30.80
N ALA A 735 -5.89 -19.99 31.79
CA ALA A 735 -4.91 -20.56 32.72
C ALA A 735 -4.25 -21.85 32.18
N GLU A 736 -5.04 -22.73 31.57
CA GLU A 736 -4.65 -24.09 31.21
C GLU A 736 -4.46 -24.29 29.69
N GLY A 737 -4.94 -23.35 28.88
CA GLY A 737 -5.03 -23.49 27.42
C GLY A 737 -6.10 -24.48 26.98
N GLY A 738 -6.09 -24.80 25.69
CA GLY A 738 -6.86 -25.89 25.10
C GLY A 738 -8.23 -25.51 24.50
N PHE A 739 -8.86 -26.51 23.87
CA PHE A 739 -10.08 -26.34 23.07
C PHE A 739 -11.32 -26.75 23.87
N CYS A 740 -11.80 -25.84 24.71
CA CYS A 740 -12.98 -26.09 25.54
C CYS A 740 -14.21 -25.29 25.09
N ARG A 741 -15.41 -25.88 25.23
CA ARG A 741 -16.69 -25.23 24.96
C ARG A 741 -17.75 -25.68 25.98
N LEU A 742 -18.79 -24.87 26.18
CA LEU A 742 -19.99 -25.25 26.92
C LEU A 742 -20.91 -26.17 26.12
N ASP A 743 -21.47 -27.17 26.81
CA ASP A 743 -22.66 -27.88 26.34
C ASP A 743 -23.90 -27.07 26.70
N VAL A 744 -24.45 -26.34 25.72
CA VAL A 744 -25.66 -25.54 25.91
C VAL A 744 -26.90 -26.43 25.77
N THR A 745 -27.70 -26.53 26.82
CA THR A 745 -29.01 -27.17 26.77
C THR A 745 -30.00 -26.27 26.02
N SER A 746 -30.48 -26.73 24.86
CA SER A 746 -31.50 -26.03 24.07
C SER A 746 -32.91 -26.55 24.42
N ALA A 747 -33.92 -25.69 24.30
CA ALA A 747 -35.31 -26.15 24.36
C ALA A 747 -35.63 -27.00 23.12
N ASN A 748 -36.14 -28.22 23.31
CA ASN A 748 -36.56 -29.12 22.21
C ASN A 748 -37.52 -28.40 21.24
N GLN A 749 -37.22 -28.40 19.94
CA GLN A 749 -38.10 -27.83 18.91
C GLN A 749 -39.28 -28.76 18.59
N THR A 750 -40.49 -28.25 18.74
CA THR A 750 -41.62 -28.61 17.87
C THR A 750 -41.31 -28.16 16.44
N SER A 751 -41.37 -29.12 15.51
CA SER A 751 -41.22 -28.95 14.06
C SER A 751 -42.17 -27.91 13.47
N VAL A 752 -41.67 -26.99 12.65
CA VAL A 752 -42.51 -26.27 11.67
C VAL A 752 -41.77 -26.14 10.35
N GLN A 753 -42.22 -26.93 9.37
CA GLN A 753 -42.13 -26.61 7.95
C GLN A 753 -43.04 -25.41 7.65
N ALA A 754 -42.51 -24.38 6.98
CA ALA A 754 -43.14 -23.60 5.90
C ALA A 754 -42.19 -22.47 5.48
#